data_AF-A0A2E8QU44-F1
#
_entry.id   AF-A0A2E8QU44-F1
#
_cell.length_a   1.000
_cell.length_b   1.000
_cell.length_c   1.000
_cell.angle_alpha   90.00
_cell.angle_beta   90.00
_cell.angle_gamma   90.00
#
_symmetry.space_group_name_H-M   'P 1'
#
loop_
_entity.id
_entity.type
_entity.pdbx_description
1 polymer ?
#
loop_
_entity_poly.entity_id
_entity_poly.type
_entity_poly.pdbx_seq_one_letter_code
_entity_poly.pdbx_strand_id
1 'polypeptide(L)'
;MPMLIRLLVFLGLQGFLCISFVSGASELAGQTRATVAEERRMLATYPYSDANPIPVLTQDPRLYPYHRFEGYSHASELREWTVVTLENDWIEVWVLPEVGGKVWGARVKATGHEFIYRNEVMKFRNIALRGPWTSGGIEFNFGVIGHTPSTANPVDYLLSENDDGSASVFVGAMDLPSRTRWRVEIRLPADRAYFETHAQWQNPTPLEHPYYNWMTGAAFAKDDLVLSIPGNAYLEHPGAEQGWPVDPEGRFLPAYDQNQFGGNKSYHVVGKHQDFFGGYYKDEDYGFGHWGRYEEMPGQKLWLWALSRHGGIWEDLLTDTDGQYVEFQAGRLLVQYSPNGEVNPISEVGFSPGSSDRWTETWFPVERLGGLTEASREGALYMERTGNEVLVRAHSFVAAVDTLVISVGGDTVLTDARDFNVLEPVSWSVEVPEDADVVITLGALGLHYDSDPNSESLDRSFQTPPEAVHSIPWADRNAEAASELVQGRRLAQARKIYEEVLDVEPWHREALLGLADLEFRRGLNSTGLLYARRALQLDAYDTEANFLAGNLYLAAGKVLDAREAFGWAARGMQYRSVSYQQLAKLEAAEGDWKEASRYANMALDYDAYAIPASHILAVAARVEGDVLGASKALERIEEIDPMSHIPFAEHWLAEDGNEAREELRARFRGEFPGQEILEVGLLYAEIGRMGEARALMSLADGTSVEPLTRAWIAHSAGDLGELGAPATVDFVFPFRREMLPVLTWAADNADHWGWRYLLALVLAARDRSLEAANELRALGLEPDYAPVYTTRALLVNDDPAGRERDFRYAVELNPDERLLRIPLIQHLQATGNWDEAVRASKSAIEIFPRDFDLALLHVRSLNELGRYDESIRIMHDIQVLPSEHSLEAHQLFSDAQVMAGLGALERGEFEVADDHFFMAMTWPERLGQGRPYSPEERLPRFLIALSRWLSGDSEGASRAWTAVVDATPDSVFLGESATRLDLLGALSLEALGKQEELKNFGDVGVGALAPVANLVRVASRAGESIAHAVAATNSETDEIFDDVQGRLIKEVLGFWSQVVR
;
A
#
# COMPACT_ATOMS: atom_id res chain seq x y z
N MET A 1 34.90 -78.96 5.87
CA MET A 1 33.93 -79.18 4.78
C MET A 1 33.02 -77.96 4.75
N PRO A 2 32.82 -77.33 3.59
CA PRO A 2 32.61 -75.89 3.47
C PRO A 2 31.13 -75.53 3.29
N MET A 3 30.79 -74.27 3.55
CA MET A 3 29.50 -73.69 3.20
C MET A 3 29.69 -72.39 2.42
N LEU A 4 28.95 -72.33 1.30
CA LEU A 4 28.26 -71.19 0.67
C LEU A 4 29.05 -69.89 0.45
N ILE A 5 29.26 -69.47 -0.81
CA ILE A 5 28.30 -68.70 -1.63
C ILE A 5 27.66 -67.53 -0.86
N ARG A 6 28.23 -66.33 -1.03
CA ARG A 6 27.57 -65.02 -1.17
C ARG A 6 28.63 -63.91 -1.37
N LEU A 7 28.23 -62.84 -2.06
CA LEU A 7 28.95 -61.60 -2.39
C LEU A 7 30.04 -61.70 -3.47
N LEU A 8 29.75 -61.40 -4.75
CA LEU A 8 29.61 -60.07 -5.36
C LEU A 8 30.79 -59.12 -5.09
N VAL A 9 31.47 -58.79 -6.19
CA VAL A 9 31.79 -57.41 -6.64
C VAL A 9 32.72 -56.61 -5.74
N PHE A 10 33.90 -56.28 -6.26
CA PHE A 10 34.42 -54.91 -6.42
C PHE A 10 35.89 -54.98 -6.86
N LEU A 11 36.32 -54.03 -7.70
CA LEU A 11 37.67 -53.83 -8.30
C LEU A 11 37.87 -54.62 -9.61
N GLY A 12 38.17 -54.04 -10.76
CA GLY A 12 38.64 -52.70 -11.10
C GLY A 12 39.43 -52.79 -12.42
N LEU A 13 39.64 -51.62 -13.05
CA LEU A 13 40.52 -51.33 -14.18
C LEU A 13 40.02 -51.53 -15.63
N GLN A 14 39.49 -50.42 -16.16
CA GLN A 14 40.00 -49.61 -17.29
C GLN A 14 40.68 -50.29 -18.49
N GLY A 15 40.24 -49.90 -19.70
CA GLY A 15 41.09 -49.88 -20.90
C GLY A 15 40.37 -49.88 -22.26
N PHE A 16 39.87 -48.70 -22.68
CA PHE A 16 39.64 -48.20 -24.06
C PHE A 16 39.69 -49.18 -25.27
N LEU A 17 38.62 -49.22 -26.08
CA LEU A 17 38.68 -48.75 -27.48
C LEU A 17 37.30 -48.52 -28.12
N CYS A 18 37.20 -47.33 -28.71
CA CYS A 18 36.17 -46.64 -29.49
C CYS A 18 35.40 -47.36 -30.63
N ILE A 19 34.13 -46.92 -30.76
CA ILE A 19 33.38 -46.49 -31.97
C ILE A 19 32.82 -47.56 -32.92
N SER A 20 31.49 -47.75 -32.90
CA SER A 20 30.54 -47.43 -34.00
C SER A 20 29.24 -48.23 -33.85
N PHE A 21 28.12 -47.57 -33.53
CA PHE A 21 26.78 -47.73 -34.12
C PHE A 21 25.78 -46.86 -33.34
N VAL A 22 25.82 -45.56 -33.62
CA VAL A 22 24.71 -44.64 -33.38
C VAL A 22 24.29 -44.15 -34.75
N SER A 23 23.20 -44.71 -35.26
CA SER A 23 22.43 -44.16 -36.36
C SER A 23 20.98 -44.62 -36.19
N GLY A 24 20.37 -44.17 -35.10
CA GLY A 24 18.94 -44.01 -34.97
C GLY A 24 18.73 -42.57 -34.53
N ALA A 25 18.76 -41.65 -35.49
CA ALA A 25 18.33 -40.27 -35.26
C ALA A 25 16.84 -40.37 -34.85
N SER A 26 16.44 -40.03 -33.63
CA SER A 26 16.41 -38.67 -33.07
C SER A 26 15.61 -37.71 -33.95
N GLU A 27 14.36 -38.08 -34.26
CA GLU A 27 13.26 -37.11 -34.22
C GLU A 27 12.83 -36.94 -32.75
N LEU A 28 13.71 -36.32 -31.96
CA LEU A 28 13.22 -35.53 -30.83
C LEU A 28 12.77 -34.23 -31.48
N ALA A 29 11.45 -34.04 -31.56
CA ALA A 29 10.88 -32.71 -31.74
C ALA A 29 11.63 -31.77 -30.77
N GLY A 30 12.19 -30.67 -31.30
CA GLY A 30 12.92 -29.72 -30.47
C GLY A 30 12.02 -29.34 -29.30
N GLN A 31 12.47 -29.58 -28.07
CA GLN A 31 11.78 -29.07 -26.89
C GLN A 31 11.65 -27.56 -27.10
N THR A 32 10.43 -27.09 -27.25
CA THR A 32 10.06 -25.69 -27.09
C THR A 32 10.58 -25.27 -25.73
N ARG A 33 11.39 -24.21 -25.70
CA ARG A 33 11.94 -23.60 -24.48
C ARG A 33 11.42 -22.19 -24.40
N ALA A 34 11.05 -21.76 -23.21
CA ALA A 34 10.89 -20.33 -22.95
C ALA A 34 12.27 -19.68 -22.93
N THR A 35 12.33 -18.41 -23.34
CA THR A 35 13.56 -17.61 -23.35
C THR A 35 13.39 -16.38 -22.49
N VAL A 36 14.48 -15.89 -21.89
CA VAL A 36 14.52 -14.61 -21.19
C VAL A 36 15.60 -13.71 -21.80
N ALA A 37 15.26 -12.47 -22.09
CA ALA A 37 16.18 -11.49 -22.66
C ALA A 37 16.04 -10.14 -21.97
N GLU A 38 17.17 -9.45 -21.79
CA GLU A 38 17.22 -8.07 -21.30
C GLU A 38 17.51 -7.12 -22.45
N GLU A 39 16.73 -6.05 -22.57
CA GLU A 39 16.98 -4.97 -23.52
C GLU A 39 16.81 -3.58 -22.90
N ARG A 40 17.40 -2.59 -23.54
CA ARG A 40 17.22 -1.17 -23.21
C ARG A 40 16.23 -0.56 -24.21
N ARG A 41 15.06 -0.12 -23.72
CA ARG A 41 13.97 0.42 -24.54
C ARG A 41 13.74 1.89 -24.23
N MET A 42 13.58 2.70 -25.28
CA MET A 42 13.22 4.12 -25.15
C MET A 42 11.71 4.26 -24.98
N LEU A 43 11.27 4.77 -23.85
CA LEU A 43 9.86 5.01 -23.54
C LEU A 43 9.61 6.49 -23.25
N ALA A 44 8.50 7.02 -23.75
CA ALA A 44 8.02 8.33 -23.36
C ALA A 44 7.72 8.30 -21.85
N THR A 45 8.36 9.18 -21.10
CA THR A 45 8.33 9.17 -19.63
C THR A 45 7.99 10.56 -19.14
N TYR A 46 6.98 10.67 -18.27
CA TYR A 46 6.72 11.88 -17.50
C TYR A 46 7.41 11.71 -16.15
N PRO A 47 8.62 12.26 -15.98
CA PRO A 47 9.41 11.97 -14.80
C PRO A 47 8.82 12.61 -13.55
N TYR A 48 9.21 12.05 -12.42
CA TYR A 48 9.11 12.67 -11.11
C TYR A 48 10.48 13.21 -10.67
N SER A 49 10.47 14.14 -9.73
CA SER A 49 11.66 14.79 -9.17
C SER A 49 11.44 15.21 -7.72
N ASP A 50 12.39 15.99 -7.18
CA ASP A 50 12.26 16.68 -5.90
C ASP A 50 12.01 15.72 -4.74
N ALA A 51 12.98 14.80 -4.57
CA ALA A 51 13.11 13.99 -3.37
C ALA A 51 13.17 14.92 -2.15
N ASN A 52 12.33 14.68 -1.15
CA ASN A 52 12.22 15.56 0.00
C ASN A 52 13.35 15.25 1.02
N PRO A 53 14.28 16.20 1.26
CA PRO A 53 15.38 16.01 2.20
C PRO A 53 14.92 16.10 3.66
N ILE A 54 13.71 16.59 3.91
CA ILE A 54 13.08 16.57 5.23
C ILE A 54 12.64 15.12 5.50
N PRO A 55 13.04 14.50 6.63
CA PRO A 55 12.69 13.12 6.92
C PRO A 55 11.18 12.90 6.88
N VAL A 56 10.73 11.83 6.20
CA VAL A 56 9.31 11.48 6.09
C VAL A 56 8.66 11.26 7.46
N LEU A 57 9.45 10.98 8.51
CA LEU A 57 8.95 10.84 9.88
C LEU A 57 8.21 12.09 10.40
N THR A 58 8.46 13.25 9.80
CA THR A 58 7.72 14.50 10.07
C THR A 58 6.29 14.52 9.50
N GLN A 59 5.99 13.64 8.54
CA GLN A 59 4.72 13.55 7.82
C GLN A 59 4.02 12.20 8.06
N ASP A 60 4.72 11.10 7.78
CA ASP A 60 4.25 9.73 8.02
C ASP A 60 5.39 8.85 8.59
N PRO A 61 5.43 8.65 9.93
CA PRO A 61 6.46 7.84 10.57
C PRO A 61 6.43 6.37 10.17
N ARG A 62 5.34 5.87 9.56
CA ARG A 62 5.24 4.47 9.10
C ARG A 62 6.20 4.14 7.97
N LEU A 63 6.58 5.16 7.19
CA LEU A 63 7.40 5.05 5.99
C LEU A 63 8.88 5.36 6.23
N TYR A 64 9.25 5.86 7.41
CA TYR A 64 10.65 6.17 7.71
C TYR A 64 11.47 4.87 7.76
N PRO A 65 12.59 4.74 7.02
CA PRO A 65 13.52 5.80 6.59
C PRO A 65 13.41 6.25 5.11
N TYR A 66 12.32 6.00 4.41
CA TYR A 66 12.20 6.48 3.02
C TYR A 66 12.10 8.02 2.95
N HIS A 67 12.32 8.56 1.76
CA HIS A 67 11.94 9.94 1.40
C HIS A 67 10.75 9.92 0.43
N ARG A 68 9.97 11.01 0.39
CA ARG A 68 8.90 11.21 -0.60
C ARG A 68 9.39 12.03 -1.79
N PHE A 69 8.70 11.96 -2.91
CA PHE A 69 8.92 12.83 -4.07
C PHE A 69 7.71 13.75 -4.27
N GLU A 70 7.99 15.02 -4.53
CA GLU A 70 6.98 16.08 -4.63
C GLU A 70 7.01 16.81 -5.98
N GLY A 71 7.85 16.40 -6.93
CA GLY A 71 7.91 16.97 -8.29
C GLY A 71 7.37 16.01 -9.34
N TYR A 72 6.53 16.49 -10.24
CA TYR A 72 5.96 15.71 -11.35
C TYR A 72 5.91 16.52 -12.63
N SER A 73 6.30 15.91 -13.75
CA SER A 73 6.31 16.59 -15.05
C SER A 73 4.94 16.53 -15.74
N HIS A 74 4.54 17.66 -16.33
CA HIS A 74 3.43 17.75 -17.28
C HIS A 74 3.78 17.31 -18.70
N ALA A 75 5.07 17.15 -19.01
CA ALA A 75 5.55 16.80 -20.35
C ALA A 75 6.39 15.51 -20.31
N SER A 76 6.25 14.71 -21.36
CA SER A 76 7.07 13.53 -21.57
C SER A 76 8.47 13.90 -22.08
N GLU A 77 9.45 13.10 -21.71
CA GLU A 77 10.73 12.98 -22.40
C GLU A 77 11.03 11.51 -22.68
N LEU A 78 11.80 11.22 -23.74
CA LEU A 78 12.22 9.85 -23.99
C LEU A 78 13.31 9.48 -22.98
N ARG A 79 13.08 8.40 -22.22
CA ARG A 79 14.07 7.79 -21.32
C ARG A 79 14.30 6.34 -21.68
N GLU A 80 15.51 5.89 -21.42
CA GLU A 80 15.91 4.51 -21.61
C GLU A 80 15.61 3.71 -20.35
N TRP A 81 14.88 2.60 -20.50
CA TRP A 81 14.48 1.70 -19.42
C TRP A 81 14.96 0.28 -19.72
N THR A 82 15.36 -0.45 -18.68
CA THR A 82 15.59 -1.90 -18.75
C THR A 82 14.26 -2.62 -18.82
N VAL A 83 14.06 -3.38 -19.89
CA VAL A 83 12.90 -4.26 -20.09
C VAL A 83 13.40 -5.68 -20.19
N VAL A 84 12.89 -6.55 -19.32
CA VAL A 84 13.12 -7.99 -19.38
C VAL A 84 11.94 -8.64 -20.07
N THR A 85 12.18 -9.40 -21.12
CA THR A 85 11.15 -10.11 -21.90
C THR A 85 11.29 -11.61 -21.67
N LEU A 86 10.19 -12.26 -21.27
CA LEU A 86 10.03 -13.70 -21.29
C LEU A 86 9.09 -14.08 -22.43
N GLU A 87 9.46 -15.05 -23.26
CA GLU A 87 8.55 -15.55 -24.30
C GLU A 87 8.66 -17.07 -24.51
N ASN A 88 7.55 -17.65 -24.95
CA ASN A 88 7.46 -19.00 -25.48
C ASN A 88 6.65 -18.99 -26.79
N ASP A 89 6.10 -20.12 -27.20
CA ASP A 89 5.34 -20.23 -28.45
C ASP A 89 4.01 -19.45 -28.43
N TRP A 90 3.41 -19.24 -27.25
CA TRP A 90 2.05 -18.72 -27.12
C TRP A 90 1.98 -17.32 -26.59
N ILE A 91 2.80 -16.98 -25.59
CA ILE A 91 2.72 -15.69 -24.89
C ILE A 91 4.07 -15.02 -24.74
N GLU A 92 4.00 -13.71 -24.49
CA GLU A 92 5.12 -12.84 -24.18
C GLU A 92 4.77 -12.04 -22.92
N VAL A 93 5.75 -11.89 -22.02
CA VAL A 93 5.63 -11.18 -20.74
C VAL A 93 6.79 -10.20 -20.62
N TRP A 94 6.49 -8.96 -20.26
CA TRP A 94 7.52 -7.93 -20.03
C TRP A 94 7.58 -7.53 -18.56
N VAL A 95 8.78 -7.32 -18.05
CA VAL A 95 9.04 -6.93 -16.65
C VAL A 95 9.93 -5.68 -16.63
N LEU A 96 9.67 -4.77 -15.69
CA LEU A 96 10.41 -3.52 -15.49
C LEU A 96 11.15 -3.54 -14.14
N PRO A 97 12.40 -4.04 -14.08
CA PRO A 97 13.21 -4.04 -12.85
C PRO A 97 13.43 -2.64 -12.24
N GLU A 98 13.42 -1.59 -13.07
CA GLU A 98 13.63 -0.20 -12.62
C GLU A 98 12.36 0.46 -12.05
N VAL A 99 11.21 -0.24 -12.08
CA VAL A 99 9.89 0.26 -11.67
C VAL A 99 9.22 -0.77 -10.76
N GLY A 100 9.82 -0.97 -9.58
CA GLY A 100 9.34 -1.92 -8.57
C GLY A 100 9.47 -3.39 -8.96
N GLY A 101 10.08 -3.70 -10.10
CA GLY A 101 10.12 -5.06 -10.64
C GLY A 101 8.81 -5.52 -11.25
N LYS A 102 7.85 -4.62 -11.47
CA LYS A 102 6.50 -4.98 -11.89
C LYS A 102 6.49 -5.73 -13.23
N VAL A 103 5.54 -6.64 -13.40
CA VAL A 103 5.16 -7.09 -14.75
C VAL A 103 4.60 -5.87 -15.46
N TRP A 104 5.15 -5.46 -16.58
CA TRP A 104 4.69 -4.30 -17.35
C TRP A 104 3.49 -4.62 -18.23
N GLY A 105 3.43 -5.85 -18.75
CA GLY A 105 2.33 -6.34 -19.58
C GLY A 105 2.55 -7.78 -20.01
N ALA A 106 1.50 -8.39 -20.56
CA ALA A 106 1.57 -9.72 -21.15
C ALA A 106 0.53 -9.88 -22.24
N ARG A 107 0.88 -10.61 -23.31
CA ARG A 107 0.00 -10.81 -24.47
C ARG A 107 0.05 -12.22 -25.03
N VAL A 108 -1.00 -12.58 -25.74
CA VAL A 108 -1.02 -13.75 -26.63
C VAL A 108 -0.38 -13.38 -27.96
N LYS A 109 0.65 -14.11 -28.39
CA LYS A 109 1.43 -13.81 -29.61
C LYS A 109 0.61 -13.96 -30.89
N ALA A 110 -0.31 -14.92 -30.92
CA ALA A 110 -1.10 -15.22 -32.11
C ALA A 110 -2.18 -14.17 -32.41
N THR A 111 -2.82 -13.62 -31.38
CA THR A 111 -3.92 -12.65 -31.50
C THR A 111 -3.47 -11.21 -31.26
N GLY A 112 -2.40 -11.02 -30.48
CA GLY A 112 -1.95 -9.71 -30.01
C GLY A 112 -2.75 -9.18 -28.82
N HIS A 113 -3.74 -9.92 -28.32
CA HIS A 113 -4.55 -9.52 -27.17
C HIS A 113 -3.70 -9.44 -25.91
N GLU A 114 -3.74 -8.29 -25.24
CA GLU A 114 -3.11 -8.10 -23.94
C GLU A 114 -4.07 -8.53 -22.83
N PHE A 115 -3.69 -9.57 -22.08
CA PHE A 115 -4.43 -10.05 -20.92
C PHE A 115 -3.91 -9.44 -19.61
N ILE A 116 -2.77 -8.73 -19.67
CA ILE A 116 -2.32 -7.79 -18.65
C ILE A 116 -2.11 -6.45 -19.35
N TYR A 117 -2.89 -5.43 -18.96
CA TYR A 117 -2.89 -4.10 -19.55
C TYR A 117 -1.51 -3.45 -19.46
N ARG A 118 -0.97 -3.04 -20.61
CA ARG A 118 0.30 -2.33 -20.70
C ARG A 118 0.06 -0.90 -21.16
N ASN A 119 0.63 0.05 -20.42
CA ASN A 119 0.70 1.44 -20.84
C ASN A 119 2.06 1.71 -21.50
N GLU A 120 2.06 2.21 -22.74
CA GLU A 120 3.26 2.48 -23.52
C GLU A 120 4.00 3.74 -23.05
N VAL A 121 3.38 4.54 -22.16
CA VAL A 121 4.02 5.70 -21.51
C VAL A 121 4.25 5.47 -20.02
N MET A 122 5.43 5.90 -19.55
CA MET A 122 5.81 5.88 -18.13
C MET A 122 5.41 7.21 -17.49
N LYS A 123 4.13 7.33 -17.13
CA LYS A 123 3.55 8.61 -16.68
C LYS A 123 3.34 8.64 -15.17
N PHE A 124 4.36 9.10 -14.46
CA PHE A 124 4.35 9.07 -13.00
C PHE A 124 3.44 10.15 -12.39
N ARG A 125 2.62 9.77 -11.41
CA ARG A 125 1.74 10.66 -10.62
C ARG A 125 1.84 10.36 -9.12
N ASN A 126 1.36 11.31 -8.30
CA ASN A 126 1.39 11.25 -6.83
C ASN A 126 0.26 10.34 -6.29
N ILE A 127 0.46 9.02 -6.37
CA ILE A 127 -0.51 7.99 -5.96
C ILE A 127 0.11 7.06 -4.90
N ALA A 128 1.37 6.64 -5.06
CA ALA A 128 1.99 5.69 -4.15
C ALA A 128 2.39 6.28 -2.80
N LEU A 129 2.76 5.41 -1.84
CA LEU A 129 3.13 5.82 -0.48
C LEU A 129 4.28 6.84 -0.45
N ARG A 130 5.20 6.79 -1.42
CA ARG A 130 6.29 7.77 -1.59
C ARG A 130 5.99 8.86 -2.64
N GLY A 131 4.84 8.78 -3.29
CA GLY A 131 4.39 9.66 -4.35
C GLY A 131 4.34 8.97 -5.71
N PRO A 132 5.47 8.75 -6.39
CA PRO A 132 5.47 8.32 -7.79
C PRO A 132 4.88 6.93 -7.99
N TRP A 133 3.97 6.83 -8.96
CA TRP A 133 3.34 5.60 -9.42
C TRP A 133 2.94 5.72 -10.89
N THR A 134 2.89 4.62 -11.62
CA THR A 134 2.48 4.58 -13.04
C THR A 134 1.55 3.41 -13.31
N SER A 135 0.54 3.63 -14.14
CA SER A 135 -0.52 2.65 -14.40
C SER A 135 -0.05 1.40 -15.15
N GLY A 136 -0.85 0.34 -15.03
CA GLY A 136 -0.75 -0.89 -15.80
C GLY A 136 0.25 -1.90 -15.27
N GLY A 137 0.16 -3.12 -15.82
CA GLY A 137 0.97 -4.25 -15.41
C GLY A 137 0.42 -5.01 -14.21
N ILE A 138 1.32 -5.67 -13.47
CA ILE A 138 1.08 -6.25 -12.15
C ILE A 138 2.06 -5.64 -11.16
N GLU A 139 1.55 -4.83 -10.23
CA GLU A 139 2.32 -4.27 -9.12
C GLU A 139 2.35 -5.24 -7.93
N PHE A 140 3.50 -5.32 -7.26
CA PHE A 140 3.73 -6.20 -6.11
C PHE A 140 3.72 -5.40 -4.80
N ASN A 141 2.60 -5.40 -4.08
CA ASN A 141 2.47 -4.64 -2.84
C ASN A 141 2.78 -5.51 -1.63
N PHE A 142 3.81 -5.15 -0.87
CA PHE A 142 4.23 -5.83 0.37
C PHE A 142 4.42 -4.80 1.49
N GLY A 143 4.22 -5.22 2.75
CA GLY A 143 4.56 -4.42 3.92
C GLY A 143 3.36 -3.75 4.56
N VAL A 144 3.02 -2.53 4.14
CA VAL A 144 1.89 -1.76 4.71
C VAL A 144 0.87 -1.42 3.63
N ILE A 145 -0.38 -1.19 4.05
CA ILE A 145 -1.50 -0.91 3.14
C ILE A 145 -1.20 0.27 2.21
N GLY A 146 -1.39 0.04 0.91
CA GLY A 146 -1.18 1.00 -0.18
C GLY A 146 -0.21 0.49 -1.25
N HIS A 147 0.01 1.33 -2.26
CA HIS A 147 1.02 1.09 -3.29
C HIS A 147 2.43 1.22 -2.70
N THR A 148 3.18 0.12 -2.74
CA THR A 148 4.43 -0.07 -1.98
C THR A 148 5.49 1.03 -2.20
N PRO A 149 6.35 1.34 -1.21
CA PRO A 149 7.43 2.32 -1.37
C PRO A 149 8.43 2.03 -2.50
N SER A 150 8.53 0.79 -2.98
CA SER A 150 9.45 0.41 -4.06
C SER A 150 8.84 0.53 -5.46
N THR A 151 7.55 0.84 -5.60
CA THR A 151 6.78 0.66 -6.85
C THR A 151 7.32 1.42 -8.07
N ALA A 152 7.96 2.58 -7.86
CA ALA A 152 8.51 3.41 -8.93
C ALA A 152 10.04 3.37 -9.02
N ASN A 153 10.71 2.57 -8.19
CA ASN A 153 12.16 2.60 -8.03
C ASN A 153 12.81 1.27 -8.43
N PRO A 154 14.12 1.27 -8.73
CA PRO A 154 14.83 0.04 -9.03
C PRO A 154 14.85 -0.95 -7.88
N VAL A 155 14.69 -2.22 -8.24
CA VAL A 155 14.81 -3.38 -7.34
C VAL A 155 15.94 -4.29 -7.80
N ASP A 156 16.41 -5.19 -6.92
CA ASP A 156 17.33 -6.23 -7.33
C ASP A 156 16.61 -7.19 -8.30
N TYR A 157 17.34 -7.77 -9.25
CA TYR A 157 16.78 -8.79 -10.14
C TYR A 157 17.82 -9.78 -10.66
N LEU A 158 17.35 -10.99 -11.01
CA LEU A 158 18.16 -12.09 -11.56
C LEU A 158 17.39 -12.80 -12.68
N LEU A 159 18.08 -13.13 -13.78
CA LEU A 159 17.52 -13.87 -14.91
C LEU A 159 17.96 -15.33 -14.85
N SER A 160 17.08 -16.27 -15.21
CA SER A 160 17.38 -17.69 -15.26
C SER A 160 16.69 -18.37 -16.45
N GLU A 161 17.43 -19.23 -17.16
CA GLU A 161 16.86 -20.25 -18.04
C GLU A 161 16.98 -21.59 -17.32
N ASN A 162 15.84 -22.22 -17.05
CA ASN A 162 15.76 -23.37 -16.15
C ASN A 162 15.95 -24.71 -16.90
N ASP A 163 16.32 -25.75 -16.14
CA ASP A 163 16.56 -27.10 -16.67
C ASP A 163 15.31 -27.76 -17.26
N ASP A 164 14.12 -27.38 -16.79
CA ASP A 164 12.83 -27.84 -17.31
C ASP A 164 12.39 -27.12 -18.60
N GLY A 165 13.21 -26.18 -19.10
CA GLY A 165 12.94 -25.39 -20.29
C GLY A 165 12.14 -24.12 -20.04
N SER A 166 11.68 -23.87 -18.81
CA SER A 166 11.06 -22.59 -18.44
C SER A 166 12.10 -21.47 -18.33
N ALA A 167 11.63 -20.22 -18.33
CA ALA A 167 12.46 -19.04 -18.09
C ALA A 167 11.90 -18.24 -16.92
N SER A 168 12.78 -17.62 -16.15
CA SER A 168 12.41 -16.84 -14.96
C SER A 168 13.14 -15.51 -14.88
N VAL A 169 12.45 -14.50 -14.34
CA VAL A 169 13.08 -13.33 -13.74
C VAL A 169 12.66 -13.23 -12.29
N PHE A 170 13.63 -13.19 -11.39
CA PHE A 170 13.43 -12.91 -9.99
C PHE A 170 13.57 -11.42 -9.76
N VAL A 171 12.65 -10.82 -9.01
CA VAL A 171 12.72 -9.42 -8.57
C VAL A 171 12.49 -9.33 -7.06
N GLY A 172 13.06 -8.32 -6.41
CA GLY A 172 12.85 -8.19 -4.97
C GLY A 172 13.57 -7.02 -4.32
N ALA A 173 13.09 -6.64 -3.14
CA ALA A 173 13.66 -5.58 -2.32
C ALA A 173 13.49 -5.87 -0.82
N MET A 174 14.07 -5.02 0.01
CA MET A 174 13.81 -4.96 1.45
C MET A 174 12.84 -3.82 1.77
N ASP A 175 11.77 -4.10 2.53
CA ASP A 175 10.97 -3.04 3.17
C ASP A 175 11.78 -2.48 4.34
N LEU A 176 12.33 -1.27 4.18
CA LEU A 176 13.27 -0.71 5.15
C LEU A 176 12.70 -0.61 6.57
N PRO A 177 11.48 -0.09 6.81
CA PRO A 177 10.99 0.10 8.17
C PRO A 177 10.77 -1.22 8.95
N SER A 178 10.32 -2.30 8.27
CA SER A 178 10.20 -3.63 8.91
C SER A 178 11.46 -4.49 8.82
N ARG A 179 12.37 -4.19 7.89
CA ARG A 179 13.51 -5.04 7.51
C ARG A 179 13.08 -6.42 6.99
N THR A 180 11.84 -6.55 6.54
CA THR A 180 11.35 -7.76 5.87
C THR A 180 11.81 -7.75 4.41
N ARG A 181 11.93 -8.93 3.81
CA ARG A 181 12.45 -9.09 2.44
C ARG A 181 11.45 -9.87 1.61
N TRP A 182 11.05 -9.30 0.48
CA TRP A 182 10.15 -9.94 -0.46
C TRP A 182 10.87 -10.26 -1.76
N ARG A 183 10.47 -11.37 -2.39
CA ARG A 183 10.94 -11.86 -3.69
C ARG A 183 9.74 -12.33 -4.50
N VAL A 184 9.77 -12.10 -5.80
CA VAL A 184 8.81 -12.66 -6.75
C VAL A 184 9.59 -13.24 -7.92
N GLU A 185 9.44 -14.54 -8.15
CA GLU A 185 9.83 -15.18 -9.41
C GLU A 185 8.68 -15.01 -10.41
N ILE A 186 8.91 -14.30 -11.50
CA ILE A 186 8.04 -14.32 -12.67
C ILE A 186 8.54 -15.43 -13.58
N ARG A 187 7.81 -16.54 -13.63
CA ARG A 187 8.19 -17.77 -14.34
C ARG A 187 7.29 -17.99 -15.54
N LEU A 188 7.88 -18.19 -16.71
CA LEU A 188 7.20 -18.59 -17.93
C LEU A 188 7.52 -20.06 -18.25
N PRO A 189 6.56 -20.99 -18.09
CA PRO A 189 6.75 -22.38 -18.49
C PRO A 189 6.97 -22.53 -20.01
N ALA A 190 7.67 -23.59 -20.39
CA ALA A 190 8.04 -23.84 -21.77
C ALA A 190 6.87 -24.27 -22.66
N ASP A 191 5.83 -24.87 -22.06
CA ASP A 191 4.76 -25.62 -22.71
C ASP A 191 3.35 -25.10 -22.38
N ARG A 192 3.24 -23.89 -21.81
CA ARG A 192 1.99 -23.34 -21.28
C ARG A 192 1.72 -21.91 -21.73
N ALA A 193 0.46 -21.58 -21.95
CA ALA A 193 0.00 -20.24 -22.33
C ALA A 193 -0.46 -19.38 -21.14
N TYR A 194 0.33 -19.36 -20.07
CA TYR A 194 0.18 -18.48 -18.91
C TYR A 194 1.56 -18.26 -18.29
N PHE A 195 1.70 -17.30 -17.37
CA PHE A 195 2.88 -17.19 -16.53
C PHE A 195 2.52 -17.27 -15.04
N GLU A 196 3.51 -17.62 -14.23
CA GLU A 196 3.35 -17.81 -12.78
C GLU A 196 4.12 -16.72 -12.03
N THR A 197 3.59 -16.35 -10.86
CA THR A 197 4.33 -15.57 -9.86
C THR A 197 4.52 -16.43 -8.61
N HIS A 198 5.78 -16.73 -8.28
CA HIS A 198 6.12 -17.46 -7.05
C HIS A 198 6.67 -16.45 -6.06
N ALA A 199 5.85 -16.09 -5.08
CA ALA A 199 6.20 -15.09 -4.10
C ALA A 199 6.83 -15.72 -2.86
N GLN A 200 7.77 -15.00 -2.27
CA GLN A 200 8.34 -15.30 -0.98
C GLN A 200 8.48 -14.02 -0.17
N TRP A 201 8.07 -14.07 1.09
CA TRP A 201 8.24 -12.97 2.03
C TRP A 201 8.83 -13.48 3.34
N GLN A 202 9.87 -12.82 3.84
CA GLN A 202 10.55 -13.22 5.06
C GLN A 202 10.57 -12.09 6.08
N ASN A 203 10.23 -12.43 7.33
CA ASN A 203 10.53 -11.61 8.50
C ASN A 203 11.75 -12.18 9.22
N PRO A 204 12.97 -11.73 8.91
CA PRO A 204 14.18 -12.24 9.56
C PRO A 204 14.39 -11.67 10.97
N THR A 205 13.49 -10.79 11.45
CA THR A 205 13.67 -10.03 12.69
C THR A 205 12.99 -10.71 13.88
N PRO A 206 13.42 -10.42 15.13
CA PRO A 206 12.75 -10.90 16.33
C PRO A 206 11.50 -10.06 16.71
N LEU A 207 11.00 -9.24 15.78
CA LEU A 207 9.82 -8.39 15.97
C LEU A 207 8.69 -8.88 15.08
N GLU A 208 7.46 -8.70 15.53
CA GLU A 208 6.29 -8.79 14.65
C GLU A 208 6.18 -7.51 13.81
N HIS A 209 5.72 -7.63 12.56
CA HIS A 209 5.53 -6.50 11.64
C HIS A 209 4.18 -6.61 10.94
N PRO A 210 3.70 -5.58 10.25
CA PRO A 210 2.44 -5.68 9.52
C PRO A 210 2.52 -6.73 8.40
N TYR A 211 1.45 -7.52 8.24
CA TYR A 211 1.30 -8.51 7.18
C TYR A 211 0.29 -8.01 6.14
N TYR A 212 0.77 -7.29 5.13
CA TYR A 212 -0.04 -6.83 3.99
C TYR A 212 0.61 -7.28 2.68
N ASN A 213 -0.14 -8.03 1.87
CA ASN A 213 0.22 -8.36 0.50
C ASN A 213 -0.98 -8.34 -0.45
N TRP A 214 -0.82 -7.63 -1.57
CA TRP A 214 -1.75 -7.61 -2.70
C TRP A 214 -0.99 -7.51 -4.02
N MET A 215 -1.24 -8.44 -4.95
CA MET A 215 -0.78 -8.38 -6.34
C MET A 215 -1.83 -7.63 -7.15
N THR A 216 -1.48 -6.45 -7.67
CA THR A 216 -2.42 -5.55 -8.35
C THR A 216 -2.25 -5.64 -9.85
N GLY A 217 -3.06 -6.49 -10.51
CA GLY A 217 -3.10 -6.62 -11.95
C GLY A 217 -4.02 -5.59 -12.60
N ALA A 218 -3.69 -5.15 -13.80
CA ALA A 218 -4.50 -4.20 -14.56
C ALA A 218 -5.05 -4.84 -15.85
N ALA A 219 -6.27 -4.45 -16.22
CA ALA A 219 -6.93 -4.82 -17.47
C ALA A 219 -7.60 -3.57 -18.09
N PHE A 220 -7.87 -3.57 -19.40
CA PHE A 220 -8.56 -2.45 -20.04
C PHE A 220 -9.96 -2.23 -19.45
N ALA A 221 -10.33 -0.97 -19.24
CA ALA A 221 -11.70 -0.61 -18.92
C ALA A 221 -12.47 -0.37 -20.22
N LYS A 222 -13.38 -1.29 -20.58
CA LYS A 222 -14.23 -1.20 -21.77
C LYS A 222 -15.70 -1.43 -21.39
N ASP A 223 -16.62 -0.80 -22.11
CA ASP A 223 -18.07 -0.91 -21.86
C ASP A 223 -18.58 -2.35 -21.96
N ASP A 224 -17.94 -3.19 -22.77
CA ASP A 224 -18.29 -4.61 -22.98
C ASP A 224 -17.62 -5.57 -21.98
N LEU A 225 -16.82 -5.05 -21.05
CA LEU A 225 -16.14 -5.85 -20.02
C LEU A 225 -17.14 -6.39 -19.00
N VAL A 226 -17.14 -7.72 -18.83
CA VAL A 226 -17.84 -8.41 -17.75
C VAL A 226 -16.85 -9.18 -16.89
N LEU A 227 -16.84 -8.87 -15.61
CA LEU A 227 -15.99 -9.51 -14.61
C LEU A 227 -16.60 -10.84 -14.16
N SER A 228 -15.73 -11.81 -13.88
CA SER A 228 -16.06 -13.09 -13.28
C SER A 228 -15.33 -13.19 -11.94
N ILE A 229 -15.98 -12.75 -10.87
CA ILE A 229 -15.45 -12.79 -9.51
C ILE A 229 -16.46 -13.55 -8.64
N PRO A 230 -16.20 -14.83 -8.33
CA PRO A 230 -17.13 -15.65 -7.57
C PRO A 230 -17.34 -15.11 -6.14
N GLY A 231 -18.59 -14.81 -5.79
CA GLY A 231 -18.96 -14.37 -4.44
C GLY A 231 -20.45 -14.13 -4.29
N ASN A 232 -20.88 -13.85 -3.07
CA ASN A 232 -22.26 -13.45 -2.74
C ASN A 232 -22.33 -12.16 -1.88
N ALA A 233 -21.18 -11.63 -1.48
CA ALA A 233 -21.03 -10.33 -0.84
C ALA A 233 -19.70 -9.68 -1.26
N TYR A 234 -19.55 -8.39 -0.96
CA TYR A 234 -18.24 -7.74 -0.98
C TYR A 234 -18.03 -6.92 0.30
N LEU A 235 -16.77 -6.70 0.66
CA LEU A 235 -16.35 -5.87 1.79
C LEU A 235 -15.83 -4.52 1.31
N GLU A 236 -16.26 -3.45 1.97
CA GLU A 236 -15.63 -2.13 1.85
C GLU A 236 -14.32 -2.08 2.67
N HIS A 237 -13.49 -1.05 2.46
CA HIS A 237 -12.23 -0.89 3.21
C HIS A 237 -12.41 -0.99 4.74
N PRO A 238 -13.46 -0.44 5.37
CA PRO A 238 -13.66 -0.60 6.80
C PRO A 238 -14.25 -1.95 7.23
N GLY A 239 -14.42 -2.90 6.31
CA GLY A 239 -14.98 -4.23 6.57
C GLY A 239 -16.51 -4.31 6.53
N ALA A 240 -17.20 -3.24 6.12
CA ALA A 240 -18.66 -3.26 5.95
C ALA A 240 -19.07 -4.20 4.80
N GLU A 241 -20.03 -5.08 5.06
CA GLU A 241 -20.53 -6.07 4.11
C GLU A 241 -21.67 -5.51 3.25
N GLN A 242 -21.56 -5.71 1.94
CA GLN A 242 -22.54 -5.27 0.93
C GLN A 242 -22.92 -6.42 0.00
N GLY A 243 -24.05 -6.31 -0.71
CA GLY A 243 -24.54 -7.34 -1.63
C GLY A 243 -23.71 -7.49 -2.91
N TRP A 244 -23.47 -8.73 -3.35
CA TRP A 244 -22.81 -9.08 -4.61
C TRP A 244 -23.48 -10.32 -5.23
N PRO A 245 -23.54 -10.49 -6.56
CA PRO A 245 -23.12 -9.55 -7.63
C PRO A 245 -24.18 -8.50 -7.98
N VAL A 246 -25.36 -8.56 -7.37
CA VAL A 246 -26.44 -7.61 -7.60
C VAL A 246 -26.64 -6.76 -6.36
N ASP A 247 -26.70 -5.45 -6.53
CA ASP A 247 -26.92 -4.51 -5.44
C ASP A 247 -28.42 -4.27 -5.14
N PRO A 248 -28.76 -3.52 -4.07
CA PRO A 248 -30.16 -3.25 -3.71
C PRO A 248 -30.98 -2.53 -4.79
N GLU A 249 -30.33 -1.81 -5.72
CA GLU A 249 -30.98 -1.15 -6.85
C GLU A 249 -31.19 -2.07 -8.07
N GLY A 250 -30.72 -3.33 -7.99
CA GLY A 250 -30.87 -4.33 -9.05
C GLY A 250 -29.82 -4.22 -10.16
N ARG A 251 -28.71 -3.52 -9.93
CA ARG A 251 -27.60 -3.41 -10.89
C ARG A 251 -26.68 -4.63 -10.76
N PHE A 252 -26.26 -5.19 -11.89
CA PHE A 252 -25.30 -6.29 -11.96
C PHE A 252 -23.88 -5.72 -11.96
N LEU A 253 -23.28 -5.62 -10.77
CA LEU A 253 -21.99 -4.97 -10.53
C LEU A 253 -20.81 -5.57 -11.32
N PRO A 254 -20.78 -6.87 -11.70
CA PRO A 254 -19.72 -7.40 -12.55
C PRO A 254 -19.72 -6.85 -13.98
N ALA A 255 -20.79 -6.23 -14.48
CA ALA A 255 -20.76 -5.54 -15.77
C ALA A 255 -20.18 -4.13 -15.59
N TYR A 256 -19.10 -3.80 -16.29
CA TYR A 256 -18.42 -2.51 -16.15
C TYR A 256 -19.36 -1.32 -16.38
N ASP A 257 -20.18 -1.38 -17.43
CA ASP A 257 -21.14 -0.34 -17.81
C ASP A 257 -22.24 -0.08 -16.75
N GLN A 258 -22.51 -1.02 -15.84
CA GLN A 258 -23.48 -0.85 -14.76
C GLN A 258 -22.91 -0.16 -13.51
N ASN A 259 -21.63 0.23 -13.53
CA ASN A 259 -20.97 0.95 -12.44
C ASN A 259 -21.02 2.49 -12.59
N GLN A 260 -21.93 3.01 -13.42
CA GLN A 260 -22.12 4.44 -13.71
C GLN A 260 -22.84 5.22 -12.59
N PHE A 261 -22.33 5.12 -11.35
CA PHE A 261 -22.91 5.81 -10.18
C PHE A 261 -21.86 6.07 -9.10
N GLY A 262 -22.08 7.08 -8.27
CA GLY A 262 -21.21 7.37 -7.11
C GLY A 262 -19.76 7.71 -7.50
N GLY A 263 -18.82 7.39 -6.60
CA GLY A 263 -17.38 7.57 -6.78
C GLY A 263 -16.67 6.30 -7.28
N ASN A 264 -15.34 6.24 -7.07
CA ASN A 264 -14.51 5.08 -7.35
C ASN A 264 -15.05 3.83 -6.62
N LYS A 265 -14.83 2.65 -7.19
CA LYS A 265 -15.28 1.36 -6.64
C LYS A 265 -14.12 0.57 -6.08
N SER A 266 -14.38 -0.15 -5.01
CA SER A 266 -13.43 -1.05 -4.36
C SER A 266 -14.21 -2.24 -3.79
N TYR A 267 -14.46 -3.24 -4.62
CA TYR A 267 -15.23 -4.43 -4.28
C TYR A 267 -14.28 -5.56 -3.86
N HIS A 268 -14.17 -5.83 -2.56
CA HIS A 268 -13.43 -7.00 -2.06
C HIS A 268 -14.41 -8.18 -1.95
N VAL A 269 -14.54 -8.95 -3.01
CA VAL A 269 -15.58 -9.98 -3.16
C VAL A 269 -15.28 -11.18 -2.27
N VAL A 270 -16.31 -11.68 -1.59
CA VAL A 270 -16.22 -12.79 -0.62
C VAL A 270 -17.44 -13.71 -0.71
N GLY A 271 -17.36 -14.83 0.02
CA GLY A 271 -18.50 -15.72 0.29
C GLY A 271 -18.61 -16.94 -0.62
N LYS A 272 -17.67 -17.15 -1.54
CA LYS A 272 -17.49 -18.41 -2.28
C LYS A 272 -16.06 -18.94 -2.15
N HIS A 273 -15.92 -20.25 -2.13
CA HIS A 273 -14.64 -20.95 -2.12
C HIS A 273 -14.19 -21.26 -3.55
N GLN A 274 -13.46 -20.35 -4.18
CA GLN A 274 -13.03 -20.47 -5.56
C GLN A 274 -11.59 -20.01 -5.75
N ASP A 275 -10.86 -20.73 -6.60
CA ASP A 275 -9.43 -20.52 -6.84
C ASP A 275 -9.14 -19.52 -7.96
N PHE A 276 -10.16 -18.88 -8.54
CA PHE A 276 -9.99 -18.01 -9.70
C PHE A 276 -10.89 -16.77 -9.66
N PHE A 277 -10.47 -15.74 -10.41
CA PHE A 277 -11.29 -14.60 -10.82
C PHE A 277 -10.71 -13.96 -12.09
N GLY A 278 -11.50 -13.16 -12.80
CA GLY A 278 -11.06 -12.56 -14.06
C GLY A 278 -12.09 -11.67 -14.73
N GLY A 279 -11.95 -11.48 -16.05
CA GLY A 279 -12.89 -10.71 -16.85
C GLY A 279 -12.85 -11.06 -18.34
N TYR A 280 -13.90 -10.68 -19.06
CA TYR A 280 -14.10 -11.00 -20.46
C TYR A 280 -14.65 -9.82 -21.25
N TYR A 281 -14.07 -9.55 -22.42
CA TYR A 281 -14.51 -8.56 -23.40
C TYR A 281 -15.36 -9.26 -24.47
N LYS A 282 -16.64 -8.91 -24.53
CA LYS A 282 -17.61 -9.59 -25.41
C LYS A 282 -17.43 -9.26 -26.89
N ASP A 283 -17.00 -8.05 -27.21
CA ASP A 283 -16.92 -7.57 -28.59
C ASP A 283 -15.70 -8.15 -29.33
N GLU A 284 -14.55 -8.23 -28.63
CA GLU A 284 -13.30 -8.77 -29.16
C GLU A 284 -13.09 -10.26 -28.83
N ASP A 285 -13.99 -10.86 -28.04
CA ASP A 285 -14.03 -12.29 -27.72
C ASP A 285 -12.73 -12.82 -27.07
N TYR A 286 -12.23 -12.09 -26.08
CA TYR A 286 -11.08 -12.48 -25.25
C TYR A 286 -11.23 -12.01 -23.80
N GLY A 287 -10.34 -12.44 -22.92
CA GLY A 287 -10.36 -12.07 -21.53
C GLY A 287 -9.04 -12.32 -20.82
N PHE A 288 -9.09 -12.20 -19.50
CA PHE A 288 -7.98 -12.34 -18.59
C PHE A 288 -8.44 -13.01 -17.29
N GLY A 289 -7.51 -13.60 -16.57
CA GLY A 289 -7.81 -14.12 -15.25
C GLY A 289 -6.58 -14.38 -14.40
N HIS A 290 -6.87 -14.61 -13.14
CA HIS A 290 -5.96 -15.01 -12.09
C HIS A 290 -6.43 -16.34 -11.53
N TRP A 291 -5.48 -17.22 -11.23
CA TRP A 291 -5.70 -18.44 -10.47
C TRP A 291 -4.70 -18.54 -9.32
N GLY A 292 -5.19 -18.87 -8.14
CA GLY A 292 -4.40 -19.16 -6.94
C GLY A 292 -5.27 -19.91 -5.94
N ARG A 293 -4.69 -20.86 -5.21
CA ARG A 293 -5.44 -21.65 -4.21
C ARG A 293 -6.14 -20.71 -3.23
N TYR A 294 -7.43 -20.90 -2.99
CA TYR A 294 -8.22 -20.04 -2.11
C TYR A 294 -7.63 -19.95 -0.69
N GLU A 295 -7.11 -21.06 -0.16
CA GLU A 295 -6.45 -21.07 1.15
C GLU A 295 -5.13 -20.29 1.19
N GLU A 296 -4.51 -20.03 0.03
CA GLU A 296 -3.32 -19.19 -0.10
C GLU A 296 -3.71 -17.74 -0.42
N MET A 297 -4.58 -17.50 -1.39
CA MET A 297 -4.91 -16.16 -1.91
C MET A 297 -6.43 -15.90 -1.84
N PRO A 298 -7.02 -15.77 -0.64
CA PRO A 298 -8.47 -15.65 -0.50
C PRO A 298 -9.00 -14.27 -0.91
N GLY A 299 -8.15 -13.25 -1.01
CA GLY A 299 -8.55 -11.89 -1.36
C GLY A 299 -8.75 -11.72 -2.86
N GLN A 300 -9.97 -11.33 -3.26
CA GLN A 300 -10.31 -11.01 -4.64
C GLN A 300 -10.89 -9.60 -4.68
N LYS A 301 -10.21 -8.65 -5.33
CA LYS A 301 -10.63 -7.25 -5.35
C LYS A 301 -10.78 -6.74 -6.78
N LEU A 302 -11.89 -6.04 -7.04
CA LEU A 302 -12.06 -5.20 -8.21
C LEU A 302 -12.02 -3.73 -7.80
N TRP A 303 -11.15 -2.95 -8.43
CA TRP A 303 -11.13 -1.51 -8.29
C TRP A 303 -11.39 -0.81 -9.62
N LEU A 304 -12.25 0.22 -9.58
CA LEU A 304 -12.67 1.00 -10.74
C LEU A 304 -12.55 2.49 -10.40
N TRP A 305 -12.01 3.29 -11.31
CA TRP A 305 -12.27 4.73 -11.31
C TRP A 305 -13.77 5.00 -11.43
N ALA A 306 -14.26 6.12 -10.88
CA ALA A 306 -15.61 6.56 -11.13
C ALA A 306 -15.83 6.76 -12.64
N LEU A 307 -16.92 6.21 -13.19
CA LEU A 307 -17.22 6.32 -14.63
C LEU A 307 -17.70 7.72 -15.06
N SER A 308 -17.86 8.65 -14.10
CA SER A 308 -18.01 10.08 -14.41
C SER A 308 -16.66 10.71 -14.74
N ARG A 309 -16.65 11.99 -15.15
CA ARG A 309 -15.39 12.68 -15.46
C ARG A 309 -14.45 12.77 -14.24
N HIS A 310 -14.99 12.68 -13.02
CA HIS A 310 -14.20 12.62 -11.79
C HIS A 310 -13.17 11.48 -11.77
N GLY A 311 -13.54 10.28 -12.22
CA GLY A 311 -12.57 9.19 -12.40
C GLY A 311 -11.97 9.17 -13.80
N GLY A 312 -12.75 9.54 -14.81
CA GLY A 312 -12.29 9.58 -16.19
C GLY A 312 -11.04 10.43 -16.42
N ILE A 313 -10.86 11.57 -15.72
CA ILE A 313 -9.66 12.43 -15.84
C ILE A 313 -8.35 11.67 -15.62
N TRP A 314 -8.37 10.57 -14.87
CA TRP A 314 -7.18 9.77 -14.62
C TRP A 314 -6.66 9.05 -15.86
N GLU A 315 -7.48 8.83 -16.88
CA GLU A 315 -7.03 8.40 -18.21
C GLU A 315 -6.02 9.41 -18.77
N ASP A 316 -6.35 10.71 -18.72
CA ASP A 316 -5.48 11.80 -19.22
C ASP A 316 -4.25 12.00 -18.33
N LEU A 317 -4.38 11.73 -17.02
CA LEU A 317 -3.31 11.92 -16.06
C LEU A 317 -2.30 10.77 -16.09
N LEU A 318 -2.71 9.55 -16.45
CA LEU A 318 -1.88 8.34 -16.36
C LEU A 318 -1.50 7.77 -17.73
N THR A 319 -2.20 8.13 -18.80
CA THR A 319 -1.95 7.60 -20.14
C THR A 319 -1.92 8.73 -21.17
N ASP A 320 -1.42 8.43 -22.37
CA ASP A 320 -1.56 9.32 -23.53
C ASP A 320 -2.49 8.75 -24.60
N THR A 321 -2.49 7.42 -24.82
CA THR A 321 -3.24 6.77 -25.90
C THR A 321 -3.88 5.44 -25.56
N ASP A 322 -3.46 4.75 -24.50
CA ASP A 322 -3.84 3.35 -24.23
C ASP A 322 -5.22 3.21 -23.56
N GLY A 323 -5.79 4.32 -23.10
CA GLY A 323 -7.14 4.36 -22.53
C GLY A 323 -7.20 4.02 -21.04
N GLN A 324 -8.40 3.91 -20.52
CA GLN A 324 -8.63 3.66 -19.11
C GLN A 324 -8.43 2.18 -18.74
N TYR A 325 -8.14 1.90 -17.48
CA TYR A 325 -7.95 0.55 -16.94
C TYR A 325 -8.84 0.29 -15.71
N VAL A 326 -9.02 -0.99 -15.41
CA VAL A 326 -9.52 -1.52 -14.13
C VAL A 326 -8.39 -2.24 -13.42
N GLU A 327 -8.47 -2.35 -12.10
CA GLU A 327 -7.55 -3.20 -11.33
C GLU A 327 -8.27 -4.42 -10.80
N PHE A 328 -7.70 -5.60 -11.06
CA PHE A 328 -8.12 -6.86 -10.50
C PHE A 328 -6.96 -7.37 -9.64
N GLN A 329 -7.20 -7.46 -8.33
CA GLN A 329 -6.13 -7.67 -7.34
C GLN A 329 -6.35 -8.96 -6.57
N ALA A 330 -5.28 -9.72 -6.40
CA ALA A 330 -5.24 -10.92 -5.57
C ALA A 330 -4.54 -10.61 -4.25
N GLY A 331 -5.12 -11.01 -3.12
CA GLY A 331 -4.62 -10.67 -1.78
C GLY A 331 -4.48 -11.87 -0.85
N ARG A 332 -3.49 -11.81 0.05
CA ARG A 332 -3.38 -12.75 1.19
C ARG A 332 -4.43 -12.52 2.27
N LEU A 333 -5.07 -11.34 2.25
CA LEU A 333 -6.14 -10.93 3.16
C LEU A 333 -7.44 -10.76 2.39
N LEU A 334 -8.58 -10.90 3.07
CA LEU A 334 -9.91 -10.73 2.45
C LEU A 334 -10.19 -9.30 2.02
N VAL A 335 -9.57 -8.32 2.67
CA VAL A 335 -9.82 -6.89 2.44
C VAL A 335 -8.58 -6.06 2.74
N GLN A 336 -8.41 -4.94 2.04
CA GLN A 336 -7.45 -3.89 2.37
C GLN A 336 -8.00 -3.06 3.53
N TYR A 337 -7.99 -3.64 4.73
CA TYR A 337 -8.70 -3.12 5.89
C TYR A 337 -8.22 -1.71 6.29
N SER A 338 -9.13 -0.78 6.51
CA SER A 338 -8.83 0.56 7.01
C SER A 338 -9.94 0.98 7.98
N PRO A 339 -9.72 0.83 9.30
CA PRO A 339 -10.77 1.00 10.30
C PRO A 339 -11.27 2.46 10.36
N ASN A 340 -12.59 2.66 10.37
CA ASN A 340 -13.23 3.97 10.52
C ASN A 340 -14.36 4.00 11.57
N GLY A 341 -14.42 3.00 12.46
CA GLY A 341 -15.45 2.85 13.48
C GLY A 341 -16.50 1.78 13.20
N GLU A 342 -16.51 1.20 11.99
CA GLU A 342 -17.27 -0.01 11.69
C GLU A 342 -16.95 -1.15 12.68
N VAL A 343 -17.96 -1.94 13.01
CA VAL A 343 -17.84 -3.07 13.93
C VAL A 343 -18.08 -4.36 13.17
N ASN A 344 -17.01 -5.11 12.93
CA ASN A 344 -17.01 -6.35 12.18
C ASN A 344 -15.84 -7.25 12.66
N PRO A 345 -15.70 -8.50 12.18
CA PRO A 345 -14.63 -9.40 12.59
C PRO A 345 -13.34 -9.23 11.77
N ILE A 346 -13.23 -8.21 10.92
CA ILE A 346 -12.01 -7.94 10.14
C ILE A 346 -11.02 -7.16 11.01
N SER A 347 -9.75 -7.53 10.92
CA SER A 347 -8.64 -6.89 11.61
C SER A 347 -7.44 -6.76 10.69
N GLU A 348 -6.47 -5.93 11.08
CA GLU A 348 -5.12 -6.00 10.54
C GLU A 348 -4.42 -7.28 11.06
N VAL A 349 -3.40 -7.77 10.34
CA VAL A 349 -2.73 -9.05 10.65
C VAL A 349 -1.24 -8.83 10.87
N GLY A 350 -0.68 -9.50 11.88
CA GLY A 350 0.75 -9.49 12.19
C GLY A 350 1.55 -10.57 11.46
N PHE A 351 2.73 -10.19 10.99
CA PHE A 351 3.74 -11.05 10.38
C PHE A 351 4.71 -11.51 11.46
N SER A 352 4.58 -12.78 11.85
CA SER A 352 5.27 -13.36 13.00
C SER A 352 6.81 -13.21 12.95
N PRO A 353 7.49 -13.10 14.11
CA PRO A 353 8.95 -13.02 14.16
C PRO A 353 9.64 -14.25 13.57
N GLY A 354 10.67 -14.04 12.75
CA GLY A 354 11.50 -15.11 12.20
C GLY A 354 10.80 -16.04 11.18
N SER A 355 9.55 -15.75 10.80
CA SER A 355 8.78 -16.59 9.87
C SER A 355 9.01 -16.25 8.41
N SER A 356 8.80 -17.25 7.55
CA SER A 356 8.78 -17.10 6.09
C SER A 356 7.44 -17.56 5.54
N ASP A 357 6.95 -16.88 4.51
CA ASP A 357 5.73 -17.25 3.79
C ASP A 357 5.99 -17.34 2.27
N ARG A 358 5.27 -18.25 1.60
CA ARG A 358 5.44 -18.57 0.18
C ARG A 358 4.11 -19.00 -0.43
N TRP A 359 3.85 -18.59 -1.66
CA TRP A 359 2.65 -18.97 -2.40
C TRP A 359 2.89 -18.88 -3.92
N THR A 360 1.96 -19.41 -4.70
CA THR A 360 2.05 -19.42 -6.16
C THR A 360 0.75 -18.99 -6.80
N GLU A 361 0.85 -18.13 -7.81
CA GLU A 361 -0.26 -17.60 -8.57
C GLU A 361 -0.02 -17.80 -10.06
N THR A 362 -1.10 -17.80 -10.84
CA THR A 362 -1.08 -17.95 -12.31
C THR A 362 -1.91 -16.85 -12.95
N TRP A 363 -1.37 -16.22 -13.98
CA TRP A 363 -2.01 -15.15 -14.73
C TRP A 363 -2.20 -15.61 -16.19
N PHE A 364 -3.44 -15.64 -16.65
CA PHE A 364 -3.80 -16.33 -17.89
C PHE A 364 -4.71 -15.51 -18.82
N PRO A 365 -4.60 -15.69 -20.14
CA PRO A 365 -5.55 -15.17 -21.11
C PRO A 365 -6.78 -16.08 -21.22
N VAL A 366 -7.90 -15.52 -21.68
CA VAL A 366 -9.08 -16.29 -22.11
C VAL A 366 -9.35 -15.98 -23.58
N GLU A 367 -9.52 -16.98 -24.43
CA GLU A 367 -9.64 -16.78 -25.88
C GLU A 367 -10.88 -17.47 -26.44
N ARG A 368 -11.79 -16.69 -27.05
CA ARG A 368 -12.94 -17.17 -27.83
C ARG A 368 -13.89 -18.11 -27.08
N LEU A 369 -14.04 -17.91 -25.78
CA LEU A 369 -14.99 -18.66 -24.94
C LEU A 369 -16.36 -18.01 -24.84
N GLY A 370 -16.48 -16.71 -25.15
CA GLY A 370 -17.65 -15.85 -24.95
C GLY A 370 -17.94 -15.43 -23.50
N GLY A 371 -17.08 -15.82 -22.56
CA GLY A 371 -17.18 -15.47 -21.15
C GLY A 371 -16.22 -16.30 -20.30
N LEU A 372 -16.38 -16.22 -18.98
CA LEU A 372 -15.66 -17.04 -18.01
C LEU A 372 -16.61 -17.45 -16.89
N THR A 373 -16.73 -18.76 -16.63
CA THR A 373 -17.50 -19.30 -15.49
C THR A 373 -16.68 -20.18 -14.56
N GLU A 374 -15.57 -20.74 -15.05
CA GLU A 374 -14.67 -21.61 -14.29
C GLU A 374 -13.25 -21.54 -14.87
N ALA A 375 -12.22 -21.64 -14.01
CA ALA A 375 -10.83 -21.74 -14.42
C ALA A 375 -9.99 -22.57 -13.45
N SER A 376 -9.05 -23.30 -14.02
CA SER A 376 -8.04 -24.07 -13.28
C SER A 376 -6.64 -23.65 -13.73
N ARG A 377 -5.60 -24.31 -13.21
CA ARG A 377 -4.24 -24.19 -13.74
C ARG A 377 -4.08 -24.67 -15.18
N GLU A 378 -4.99 -25.50 -15.68
CA GLU A 378 -4.80 -26.20 -16.95
C GLU A 378 -5.77 -25.72 -18.05
N GLY A 379 -6.88 -25.07 -17.69
CA GLY A 379 -7.80 -24.53 -18.68
C GLY A 379 -8.81 -23.53 -18.12
N ALA A 380 -9.66 -23.03 -19.01
CA ALA A 380 -10.78 -22.15 -18.69
C ALA A 380 -12.05 -22.65 -19.37
N LEU A 381 -13.19 -22.40 -18.75
CA LEU A 381 -14.51 -22.84 -19.21
C LEU A 381 -15.54 -21.74 -19.08
N TYR A 382 -16.40 -21.67 -20.09
CA TYR A 382 -17.61 -20.86 -20.09
C TYR A 382 -18.83 -21.74 -20.32
N MET A 383 -19.85 -21.53 -19.50
CA MET A 383 -21.17 -22.12 -19.63
C MET A 383 -22.21 -21.03 -19.85
N GLU A 384 -23.04 -21.21 -20.87
CA GLU A 384 -24.18 -20.36 -21.17
C GLU A 384 -25.43 -21.24 -21.31
N ARG A 385 -26.55 -20.78 -20.72
CA ARG A 385 -27.85 -21.45 -20.86
C ARG A 385 -28.83 -20.56 -21.61
N THR A 386 -29.49 -21.13 -22.61
CA THR A 386 -30.61 -20.50 -23.33
C THR A 386 -31.82 -21.44 -23.32
N GLY A 387 -32.75 -21.22 -22.40
CA GLY A 387 -33.89 -22.12 -22.19
C GLY A 387 -33.45 -23.54 -21.80
N ASN A 388 -33.78 -24.51 -22.65
CA ASN A 388 -33.41 -25.93 -22.45
C ASN A 388 -32.04 -26.29 -23.04
N GLU A 389 -31.31 -25.35 -23.63
CA GLU A 389 -30.00 -25.62 -24.22
C GLU A 389 -28.90 -25.09 -23.31
N VAL A 390 -27.89 -25.93 -23.04
CA VAL A 390 -26.64 -25.55 -22.38
C VAL A 390 -25.51 -25.65 -23.38
N LEU A 391 -24.83 -24.52 -23.58
CA LEU A 391 -23.64 -24.37 -24.39
C LEU A 391 -22.43 -24.31 -23.47
N VAL A 392 -21.47 -25.20 -23.71
CA VAL A 392 -20.22 -25.27 -22.97
C VAL A 392 -19.09 -24.99 -23.94
N ARG A 393 -18.17 -24.09 -23.58
CA ARG A 393 -16.93 -23.85 -24.31
C ARG A 393 -15.77 -23.93 -23.34
N ALA A 394 -14.69 -24.58 -23.73
CA ALA A 394 -13.47 -24.65 -22.93
C ALA A 394 -12.24 -24.62 -23.81
N HIS A 395 -11.15 -24.04 -23.33
CA HIS A 395 -9.84 -24.18 -23.93
C HIS A 395 -8.82 -24.57 -22.86
N SER A 396 -7.68 -25.09 -23.31
CA SER A 396 -6.58 -25.51 -22.45
C SER A 396 -5.39 -24.55 -22.56
N PHE A 397 -4.63 -24.40 -21.48
CA PHE A 397 -3.36 -23.68 -21.47
C PHE A 397 -2.18 -24.56 -21.88
N VAL A 398 -2.37 -25.88 -21.87
CA VAL A 398 -1.38 -26.90 -22.25
C VAL A 398 -1.99 -27.85 -23.27
N ALA A 399 -1.19 -28.49 -24.12
CA ALA A 399 -1.72 -29.54 -25.00
C ALA A 399 -2.20 -30.72 -24.15
N ALA A 400 -3.46 -31.13 -24.31
CA ALA A 400 -4.08 -32.14 -23.46
C ALA A 400 -5.10 -33.01 -24.21
N VAL A 401 -5.46 -34.14 -23.62
CA VAL A 401 -6.61 -34.95 -24.02
C VAL A 401 -7.50 -35.10 -22.80
N ASP A 402 -8.76 -34.71 -22.93
CA ASP A 402 -9.72 -34.79 -21.83
C ASP A 402 -11.09 -35.25 -22.30
N THR A 403 -11.93 -35.67 -21.36
CA THR A 403 -13.30 -36.09 -21.61
C THR A 403 -14.25 -35.18 -20.86
N LEU A 404 -15.05 -34.42 -21.61
CA LEU A 404 -16.14 -33.65 -21.05
C LEU A 404 -17.20 -34.61 -20.49
N VAL A 405 -17.64 -34.36 -19.26
CA VAL A 405 -18.80 -35.01 -18.66
C VAL A 405 -19.77 -33.92 -18.23
N ILE A 406 -21.02 -33.98 -18.73
CA ILE A 406 -22.12 -33.14 -18.26
C ILE A 406 -23.13 -34.03 -17.55
N SER A 407 -23.53 -33.66 -16.33
CA SER A 407 -24.51 -34.39 -15.53
C SER A 407 -25.63 -33.48 -15.04
N VAL A 408 -26.84 -34.03 -14.95
CA VAL A 408 -28.06 -33.38 -14.43
C VAL A 408 -28.70 -34.28 -13.39
N GLY A 409 -28.91 -33.79 -12.17
CA GLY A 409 -29.50 -34.60 -11.09
C GLY A 409 -28.70 -35.88 -10.74
N GLY A 410 -27.39 -35.89 -11.02
CA GLY A 410 -26.50 -37.04 -10.84
C GLY A 410 -26.44 -38.00 -12.03
N ASP A 411 -27.31 -37.85 -13.04
CA ASP A 411 -27.28 -38.66 -14.26
C ASP A 411 -26.44 -37.97 -15.34
N THR A 412 -25.50 -38.69 -15.95
CA THR A 412 -24.68 -38.17 -17.04
C THR A 412 -25.49 -38.05 -18.33
N VAL A 413 -25.56 -36.84 -18.88
CA VAL A 413 -26.31 -36.50 -20.12
C VAL A 413 -25.41 -36.38 -21.35
N LEU A 414 -24.12 -36.03 -21.16
CA LEU A 414 -23.13 -35.99 -22.24
C LEU A 414 -21.78 -36.53 -21.76
N THR A 415 -21.11 -37.27 -22.62
CA THR A 415 -19.70 -37.67 -22.46
C THR A 415 -19.02 -37.57 -23.82
N ASP A 416 -17.98 -36.76 -23.94
CA ASP A 416 -17.28 -36.56 -25.21
C ASP A 416 -15.78 -36.32 -24.99
N ALA A 417 -14.94 -37.15 -25.61
CA ALA A 417 -13.48 -37.07 -25.50
C ALA A 417 -12.90 -36.21 -26.63
N ARG A 418 -12.01 -35.28 -26.28
CA ARG A 418 -11.42 -34.32 -27.21
C ARG A 418 -9.94 -34.10 -26.94
N ASP A 419 -9.22 -33.86 -28.03
CA ASP A 419 -7.90 -33.26 -28.00
C ASP A 419 -8.05 -31.75 -27.84
N PHE A 420 -7.25 -31.16 -26.97
CA PHE A 420 -7.17 -29.72 -26.75
C PHE A 420 -5.82 -29.21 -27.25
N ASN A 421 -5.87 -28.34 -28.25
CA ASN A 421 -4.74 -27.49 -28.58
C ASN A 421 -4.74 -26.26 -27.67
N VAL A 422 -3.56 -25.73 -27.40
CA VAL A 422 -3.37 -24.58 -26.52
C VAL A 422 -4.12 -23.36 -27.05
N LEU A 423 -4.98 -22.75 -26.22
CA LEU A 423 -5.84 -21.60 -26.52
C LEU A 423 -6.83 -21.78 -27.70
N GLU A 424 -7.06 -23.02 -28.15
CA GLU A 424 -8.12 -23.31 -29.11
C GLU A 424 -9.39 -23.77 -28.38
N PRO A 425 -10.52 -23.06 -28.51
CA PRO A 425 -11.74 -23.44 -27.84
C PRO A 425 -12.39 -24.67 -28.49
N VAL A 426 -12.90 -25.55 -27.64
CA VAL A 426 -13.78 -26.65 -28.00
C VAL A 426 -15.17 -26.33 -27.47
N SER A 427 -16.22 -26.67 -28.25
CA SER A 427 -17.60 -26.32 -27.90
C SER A 427 -18.54 -27.52 -27.97
N TRP A 428 -19.49 -27.56 -27.04
CA TRP A 428 -20.54 -28.56 -26.95
C TRP A 428 -21.88 -27.90 -26.68
N SER A 429 -22.94 -28.45 -27.25
CA SER A 429 -24.31 -28.09 -26.91
C SER A 429 -25.06 -29.36 -26.50
N VAL A 430 -25.85 -29.25 -25.44
CA VAL A 430 -26.71 -30.33 -24.94
C VAL A 430 -28.06 -29.77 -24.49
N GLU A 431 -29.14 -30.49 -24.80
CA GLU A 431 -30.45 -30.19 -24.23
C GLU A 431 -30.57 -30.75 -22.81
N VAL A 432 -30.96 -29.89 -21.88
CA VAL A 432 -31.21 -30.19 -20.47
C VAL A 432 -32.54 -29.55 -20.05
N PRO A 433 -33.20 -30.00 -18.97
CA PRO A 433 -34.40 -29.32 -18.48
C PRO A 433 -34.08 -27.87 -18.05
N GLU A 434 -35.02 -26.94 -18.31
CA GLU A 434 -34.86 -25.49 -18.19
C GLU A 434 -34.25 -25.04 -16.86
N ASP A 435 -34.71 -25.63 -15.76
CA ASP A 435 -34.35 -25.26 -14.38
C ASP A 435 -33.44 -26.29 -13.70
N ALA A 436 -32.87 -27.23 -14.44
CA ALA A 436 -32.03 -28.27 -13.83
C ALA A 436 -30.61 -27.78 -13.62
N ASP A 437 -30.07 -27.98 -12.42
CA ASP A 437 -28.65 -27.76 -12.18
C ASP A 437 -27.80 -28.73 -13.00
N VAL A 438 -26.70 -28.22 -13.53
CA VAL A 438 -25.77 -28.93 -14.40
C VAL A 438 -24.39 -28.91 -13.76
N VAL A 439 -23.79 -30.09 -13.68
CA VAL A 439 -22.40 -30.26 -13.30
C VAL A 439 -21.59 -30.59 -14.55
N ILE A 440 -20.54 -29.82 -14.79
CA ILE A 440 -19.62 -29.96 -15.92
C ILE A 440 -18.24 -30.32 -15.38
N THR A 441 -17.63 -31.36 -15.94
CA THR A 441 -16.29 -31.79 -15.54
C THR A 441 -15.41 -32.05 -16.75
N LEU A 442 -14.19 -31.52 -16.70
CA LEU A 442 -13.05 -31.86 -17.56
C LEU A 442 -11.90 -32.18 -16.60
N GLY A 443 -11.74 -33.48 -16.32
CA GLY A 443 -10.92 -33.95 -15.20
C GLY A 443 -9.42 -33.80 -15.44
N ALA A 444 -8.94 -33.97 -16.67
CA ALA A 444 -7.53 -33.77 -17.01
C ALA A 444 -7.15 -32.27 -17.01
N LEU A 445 -8.10 -31.39 -17.36
CA LEU A 445 -7.95 -29.94 -17.22
C LEU A 445 -8.28 -29.44 -15.82
N GLY A 446 -8.67 -30.30 -14.88
CA GLY A 446 -9.02 -29.90 -13.51
C GLY A 446 -10.17 -28.91 -13.40
N LEU A 447 -11.05 -28.85 -14.41
CA LEU A 447 -12.22 -27.97 -14.43
C LEU A 447 -13.43 -28.72 -13.88
N HIS A 448 -14.11 -28.12 -12.91
CA HIS A 448 -15.34 -28.62 -12.33
C HIS A 448 -16.28 -27.46 -12.02
N TYR A 449 -17.36 -27.33 -12.79
CA TYR A 449 -18.35 -26.28 -12.62
C TYR A 449 -19.70 -26.88 -12.23
N ASP A 450 -20.34 -26.29 -11.23
CA ASP A 450 -21.69 -26.62 -10.78
C ASP A 450 -22.56 -25.36 -10.89
N SER A 451 -23.66 -25.46 -11.62
CA SER A 451 -24.54 -24.31 -11.86
C SER A 451 -25.45 -23.96 -10.68
N ASP A 452 -25.51 -24.78 -9.61
CA ASP A 452 -26.21 -24.38 -8.39
C ASP A 452 -25.55 -23.11 -7.82
N PRO A 453 -26.28 -21.98 -7.68
CA PRO A 453 -25.72 -20.75 -7.17
C PRO A 453 -25.16 -20.88 -5.74
N ASN A 454 -25.62 -21.88 -4.98
CA ASN A 454 -25.13 -22.16 -3.63
C ASN A 454 -23.93 -23.12 -3.61
N SER A 455 -23.56 -23.70 -4.76
CA SER A 455 -22.34 -24.49 -4.87
C SER A 455 -21.14 -23.62 -4.50
N GLU A 456 -20.23 -24.21 -3.72
CA GLU A 456 -19.06 -23.56 -3.11
C GLU A 456 -19.36 -22.34 -2.21
N SER A 457 -20.60 -22.13 -1.77
CA SER A 457 -20.93 -21.01 -0.87
C SER A 457 -20.38 -21.25 0.54
N LEU A 458 -19.78 -20.20 1.10
CA LEU A 458 -19.22 -20.21 2.44
C LEU A 458 -20.22 -19.62 3.45
N ASP A 459 -20.50 -20.36 4.51
CA ASP A 459 -21.26 -19.89 5.67
C ASP A 459 -20.33 -19.13 6.65
N ARG A 460 -19.80 -17.99 6.20
CA ARG A 460 -18.98 -17.07 7.01
C ARG A 460 -19.63 -15.70 7.06
N SER A 461 -20.00 -15.25 8.26
CA SER A 461 -20.51 -13.90 8.50
C SER A 461 -19.36 -12.90 8.64
N PHE A 462 -19.50 -11.72 8.02
CA PHE A 462 -18.64 -10.56 8.24
C PHE A 462 -19.31 -9.47 9.10
N GLN A 463 -20.45 -9.80 9.70
CA GLN A 463 -21.17 -8.91 10.61
C GLN A 463 -20.94 -9.32 12.06
N THR A 464 -20.73 -8.33 12.92
CA THR A 464 -20.70 -8.50 14.37
C THR A 464 -22.04 -8.05 14.97
N PRO A 465 -22.69 -8.86 15.82
CA PRO A 465 -23.94 -8.45 16.47
C PRO A 465 -23.76 -7.15 17.28
N PRO A 466 -24.69 -6.16 17.18
CA PRO A 466 -24.55 -4.88 17.88
C PRO A 466 -24.37 -5.00 19.40
N GLU A 467 -24.95 -6.03 20.02
CA GLU A 467 -24.82 -6.32 21.45
C GLU A 467 -23.44 -6.84 21.86
N ALA A 468 -22.65 -7.40 20.94
CA ALA A 468 -21.38 -8.06 21.23
C ALA A 468 -20.37 -7.05 21.81
N VAL A 469 -20.22 -5.88 21.17
CA VAL A 469 -19.27 -4.84 21.59
C VAL A 469 -19.54 -4.38 23.02
N HIS A 470 -20.80 -4.23 23.41
CA HIS A 470 -21.15 -3.80 24.77
C HIS A 470 -20.89 -4.86 25.84
N SER A 471 -20.74 -6.13 25.46
CA SER A 471 -20.48 -7.24 26.37
C SER A 471 -19.00 -7.48 26.67
N ILE A 472 -18.10 -6.96 25.83
CA ILE A 472 -16.64 -7.11 26.00
C ILE A 472 -16.16 -6.04 27.01
N PRO A 473 -15.34 -6.42 28.03
CA PRO A 473 -14.73 -5.46 28.94
C PRO A 473 -14.03 -4.31 28.22
N TRP A 474 -14.02 -3.14 28.86
CA TRP A 474 -13.36 -1.97 28.29
C TRP A 474 -11.87 -2.21 28.06
N ALA A 475 -11.18 -2.86 29.01
CA ALA A 475 -9.75 -3.14 28.91
C ALA A 475 -9.41 -4.02 27.69
N ASP A 476 -10.13 -5.13 27.51
CA ASP A 476 -9.94 -6.06 26.37
C ASP A 476 -10.14 -5.34 25.02
N ARG A 477 -11.22 -4.56 24.87
CA ARG A 477 -11.48 -3.83 23.61
C ARG A 477 -10.40 -2.82 23.27
N ASN A 478 -9.88 -2.12 24.28
CA ASN A 478 -8.84 -1.11 24.06
C ASN A 478 -7.47 -1.75 23.84
N ALA A 479 -7.17 -2.89 24.48
CA ALA A 479 -5.96 -3.65 24.21
C ALA A 479 -5.97 -4.19 22.76
N GLU A 480 -7.12 -4.65 22.26
CA GLU A 480 -7.28 -5.06 20.86
C GLU A 480 -7.09 -3.86 19.91
N ALA A 481 -7.74 -2.74 20.17
CA ALA A 481 -7.57 -1.52 19.36
C ALA A 481 -6.11 -1.02 19.35
N ALA A 482 -5.38 -1.18 20.45
CA ALA A 482 -3.96 -0.89 20.50
C ALA A 482 -3.13 -1.87 19.66
N SER A 483 -3.51 -3.16 19.62
CA SER A 483 -2.88 -4.16 18.74
C SER A 483 -3.07 -3.81 17.27
N GLU A 484 -4.28 -3.43 16.85
CA GLU A 484 -4.56 -2.93 15.50
C GLU A 484 -3.66 -1.75 15.13
N LEU A 485 -3.46 -0.81 16.05
CA LEU A 485 -2.54 0.31 15.85
C LEU A 485 -1.08 -0.13 15.73
N VAL A 486 -0.66 -1.21 16.39
CA VAL A 486 0.68 -1.80 16.20
C VAL A 486 0.83 -2.34 14.78
N GLN A 487 -0.16 -3.10 14.29
CA GLN A 487 -0.17 -3.61 12.91
C GLN A 487 -0.27 -2.48 11.88
N GLY A 488 -0.86 -1.33 12.24
CA GLY A 488 -0.90 -0.14 11.39
C GLY A 488 0.38 0.72 11.46
N ARG A 489 1.41 0.28 12.19
CA ARG A 489 2.63 1.05 12.55
C ARG A 489 2.34 2.40 13.24
N ARG A 490 1.20 2.52 13.94
CA ARG A 490 0.80 3.67 14.77
C ARG A 490 1.26 3.51 16.22
N LEU A 491 2.55 3.24 16.40
CA LEU A 491 3.15 2.76 17.67
C LEU A 491 2.94 3.70 18.86
N ALA A 492 3.05 5.02 18.68
CA ALA A 492 2.86 5.99 19.76
C ALA A 492 1.41 6.04 20.27
N GLN A 493 0.44 5.84 19.37
CA GLN A 493 -0.99 5.79 19.74
C GLN A 493 -1.30 4.49 20.47
N ALA A 494 -0.81 3.35 19.96
CA ALA A 494 -0.93 2.04 20.62
C ALA A 494 -0.39 2.08 22.06
N ARG A 495 0.82 2.65 22.23
CA ARG A 495 1.45 2.80 23.55
C ARG A 495 0.53 3.50 24.56
N LYS A 496 -0.04 4.64 24.15
CA LYS A 496 -0.91 5.45 25.02
C LYS A 496 -2.12 4.62 25.47
N ILE A 497 -2.74 3.89 24.57
CA ILE A 497 -3.91 3.06 24.88
C ILE A 497 -3.52 1.91 25.83
N TYR A 498 -2.39 1.23 25.61
CA TYR A 498 -1.93 0.21 26.54
C TYR A 498 -1.62 0.77 27.95
N GLU A 499 -1.06 1.97 28.04
CA GLU A 499 -0.84 2.66 29.33
C GLU A 499 -2.19 2.95 30.02
N GLU A 500 -3.19 3.46 29.30
CA GLU A 500 -4.55 3.67 29.81
C GLU A 500 -5.22 2.37 30.27
N VAL A 501 -5.01 1.26 29.56
CA VAL A 501 -5.48 -0.07 29.97
C VAL A 501 -4.85 -0.49 31.30
N LEU A 502 -3.54 -0.31 31.47
CA LEU A 502 -2.85 -0.68 32.71
C LEU A 502 -3.17 0.24 33.90
N ASP A 503 -3.62 1.47 33.67
CA ASP A 503 -4.12 2.35 34.73
C ASP A 503 -5.41 1.80 35.35
N VAL A 504 -6.25 1.13 34.55
CA VAL A 504 -7.50 0.50 35.00
C VAL A 504 -7.25 -0.94 35.49
N GLU A 505 -6.50 -1.72 34.73
CA GLU A 505 -6.19 -3.13 34.98
C GLU A 505 -4.67 -3.37 34.96
N PRO A 506 -3.95 -3.11 36.08
CA PRO A 506 -2.49 -3.16 36.12
C PRO A 506 -1.84 -4.52 35.81
N TRP A 507 -2.63 -5.58 35.66
CA TRP A 507 -2.20 -6.95 35.38
C TRP A 507 -2.80 -7.48 34.06
N HIS A 508 -3.32 -6.61 33.20
CA HIS A 508 -3.83 -7.01 31.90
C HIS A 508 -2.70 -7.56 31.01
N ARG A 509 -2.80 -8.84 30.62
CA ARG A 509 -1.75 -9.55 29.89
C ARG A 509 -1.34 -8.84 28.59
N GLU A 510 -2.29 -8.59 27.68
CA GLU A 510 -1.96 -8.04 26.36
C GLU A 510 -1.30 -6.66 26.45
N ALA A 511 -1.79 -5.76 27.31
CA ALA A 511 -1.17 -4.46 27.51
C ALA A 511 0.24 -4.54 28.12
N LEU A 512 0.52 -5.52 29.00
CA LEU A 512 1.88 -5.75 29.50
C LEU A 512 2.82 -6.23 28.38
N LEU A 513 2.37 -7.14 27.52
CA LEU A 513 3.17 -7.67 26.42
C LEU A 513 3.36 -6.65 25.31
N GLY A 514 2.30 -5.93 24.93
CA GLY A 514 2.34 -4.82 23.98
C GLY A 514 3.31 -3.73 24.43
N LEU A 515 3.30 -3.31 25.70
CA LEU A 515 4.29 -2.36 26.21
C LEU A 515 5.70 -2.97 26.27
N ALA A 516 5.87 -4.25 26.60
CA ALA A 516 7.18 -4.89 26.55
C ALA A 516 7.79 -4.89 25.13
N ASP A 517 6.99 -5.19 24.10
CA ASP A 517 7.38 -5.10 22.69
C ASP A 517 7.73 -3.65 22.30
N LEU A 518 6.85 -2.69 22.62
CA LEU A 518 7.08 -1.29 22.30
C LEU A 518 8.34 -0.73 23.00
N GLU A 519 8.63 -1.12 24.24
CA GLU A 519 9.87 -0.71 24.91
C GLU A 519 11.12 -1.37 24.31
N PHE A 520 11.02 -2.63 23.88
CA PHE A 520 12.09 -3.29 23.14
C PHE A 520 12.37 -2.54 21.84
N ARG A 521 11.32 -2.17 21.09
CA ARG A 521 11.41 -1.30 19.91
C ARG A 521 12.11 0.01 20.29
N ARG A 522 11.72 0.69 21.35
CA ARG A 522 12.31 1.98 21.75
C ARG A 522 13.77 1.88 22.22
N GLY A 523 14.28 0.66 22.45
CA GLY A 523 15.60 0.43 23.05
C GLY A 523 15.63 0.71 24.57
N LEU A 524 14.47 0.80 25.21
CA LEU A 524 14.31 1.05 26.64
C LEU A 524 14.21 -0.29 27.40
N ASN A 525 15.24 -1.12 27.23
CA ASN A 525 15.23 -2.53 27.62
C ASN A 525 14.90 -2.76 29.11
N SER A 526 15.42 -1.90 29.99
CA SER A 526 15.15 -2.01 31.44
C SER A 526 13.67 -1.79 31.78
N THR A 527 13.00 -0.84 31.10
CA THR A 527 11.57 -0.58 31.29
C THR A 527 10.74 -1.71 30.71
N GLY A 528 11.06 -2.18 29.50
CA GLY A 528 10.39 -3.33 28.88
C GLY A 528 10.47 -4.58 29.75
N LEU A 529 11.62 -4.84 30.38
CA LEU A 529 11.76 -5.96 31.32
C LEU A 529 10.82 -5.87 32.52
N LEU A 530 10.44 -4.68 32.98
CA LEU A 530 9.47 -4.54 34.07
C LEU A 530 8.10 -5.10 33.65
N TYR A 531 7.66 -4.77 32.43
CA TYR A 531 6.38 -5.26 31.88
C TYR A 531 6.43 -6.76 31.59
N ALA A 532 7.45 -7.24 30.87
CA ALA A 532 7.59 -8.65 30.53
C ALA A 532 7.67 -9.54 31.80
N ARG A 533 8.43 -9.12 32.82
CA ARG A 533 8.51 -9.85 34.10
C ARG A 533 7.19 -9.85 34.84
N ARG A 534 6.39 -8.79 34.73
CA ARG A 534 5.07 -8.73 35.36
C ARG A 534 4.09 -9.67 34.69
N ALA A 535 4.14 -9.82 33.36
CA ALA A 535 3.38 -10.85 32.65
C ALA A 535 3.83 -12.27 33.09
N LEU A 536 5.14 -12.51 33.21
CA LEU A 536 5.69 -13.79 33.67
C LEU A 536 5.37 -14.13 35.15
N GLN A 537 4.95 -13.15 35.95
CA GLN A 537 4.43 -13.41 37.29
C GLN A 537 3.01 -13.98 37.28
N LEU A 538 2.24 -13.74 36.21
CA LEU A 538 0.92 -14.34 35.99
C LEU A 538 1.07 -15.76 35.45
N ASP A 539 1.94 -15.95 34.47
CA ASP A 539 2.29 -17.26 33.92
C ASP A 539 3.78 -17.30 33.52
N ALA A 540 4.57 -18.04 34.28
CA ALA A 540 6.00 -18.19 34.03
C ALA A 540 6.31 -18.99 32.75
N TYR A 541 5.33 -19.74 32.23
CA TYR A 541 5.48 -20.56 31.02
C TYR A 541 4.90 -19.89 29.77
N ASP A 542 4.41 -18.65 29.88
CA ASP A 542 3.91 -17.88 28.76
C ASP A 542 5.00 -17.71 27.70
N THR A 543 4.76 -18.25 26.51
CA THR A 543 5.79 -18.37 25.47
C THR A 543 6.13 -17.03 24.83
N GLU A 544 5.14 -16.15 24.69
CA GLU A 544 5.31 -14.80 24.14
C GLU A 544 6.04 -13.89 25.13
N ALA A 545 5.60 -13.92 26.41
CA ALA A 545 6.25 -13.16 27.47
C ALA A 545 7.73 -13.55 27.63
N ASN A 546 8.03 -14.86 27.54
CA ASN A 546 9.39 -15.37 27.55
C ASN A 546 10.17 -14.94 26.29
N PHE A 547 9.55 -14.92 25.11
CA PHE A 547 10.20 -14.48 23.88
C PHE A 547 10.60 -12.99 23.95
N LEU A 548 9.65 -12.13 24.34
CA LEU A 548 9.88 -10.70 24.56
C LEU A 548 10.93 -10.47 25.65
N ALA A 549 10.84 -11.20 26.78
CA ALA A 549 11.85 -11.13 27.83
C ALA A 549 13.23 -11.54 27.33
N GLY A 550 13.36 -12.60 26.52
CA GLY A 550 14.60 -13.03 25.90
C GLY A 550 15.25 -11.93 25.06
N ASN A 551 14.46 -11.32 24.18
CA ASN A 551 14.90 -10.18 23.35
C ASN A 551 15.39 -9.00 24.20
N LEU A 552 14.61 -8.63 25.23
CA LEU A 552 14.94 -7.55 26.16
C LEU A 552 16.17 -7.84 27.02
N TYR A 553 16.32 -9.08 27.51
CA TYR A 553 17.48 -9.51 28.28
C TYR A 553 18.75 -9.47 27.45
N LEU A 554 18.70 -9.97 26.22
CA LEU A 554 19.82 -9.94 25.29
C LEU A 554 20.24 -8.50 25.01
N ALA A 555 19.29 -7.63 24.68
CA ALA A 555 19.55 -6.22 24.45
C ALA A 555 20.09 -5.47 25.69
N ALA A 556 19.80 -5.95 26.89
CA ALA A 556 20.36 -5.43 28.15
C ALA A 556 21.71 -6.07 28.54
N GLY A 557 22.28 -6.95 27.71
CA GLY A 557 23.54 -7.64 27.98
C GLY A 557 23.43 -8.76 29.03
N LYS A 558 22.21 -9.21 29.36
CA LYS A 558 21.93 -10.27 30.36
C LYS A 558 21.79 -11.62 29.67
N VAL A 559 22.91 -12.13 29.15
CA VAL A 559 22.92 -13.29 28.25
C VAL A 559 22.34 -14.56 28.89
N LEU A 560 22.65 -14.86 30.15
CA LEU A 560 22.13 -16.06 30.82
C LEU A 560 20.60 -16.03 30.97
N ASP A 561 20.05 -14.89 31.37
CA ASP A 561 18.60 -14.70 31.49
C ASP A 561 17.93 -14.80 30.11
N ALA A 562 18.57 -14.27 29.05
CA ALA A 562 18.08 -14.38 27.69
C ALA A 562 18.00 -15.85 27.21
N ARG A 563 19.05 -16.64 27.47
CA ARG A 563 19.10 -18.07 27.13
C ARG A 563 17.96 -18.85 27.78
N GLU A 564 17.72 -18.62 29.07
CA GLU A 564 16.65 -19.28 29.81
C GLU A 564 15.27 -18.92 29.22
N ALA A 565 15.03 -17.64 29.00
CA ALA A 565 13.78 -17.13 28.45
C ALA A 565 13.51 -17.68 27.04
N PHE A 566 14.50 -17.65 26.12
CA PHE A 566 14.34 -18.26 24.79
C PHE A 566 14.08 -19.77 24.85
N GLY A 567 14.70 -20.49 25.80
CA GLY A 567 14.43 -21.91 26.02
C GLY A 567 12.98 -22.20 26.43
N TRP A 568 12.35 -21.31 27.21
CA TRP A 568 10.92 -21.39 27.53
C TRP A 568 10.03 -20.97 26.36
N ALA A 569 10.36 -19.86 25.69
CA ALA A 569 9.66 -19.37 24.51
C ALA A 569 9.56 -20.43 23.41
N ALA A 570 10.64 -21.19 23.20
CA ALA A 570 10.70 -22.23 22.17
C ALA A 570 9.64 -23.35 22.34
N ARG A 571 8.96 -23.44 23.47
CA ARG A 571 7.88 -24.42 23.67
C ARG A 571 6.59 -24.04 22.92
N GLY A 572 6.39 -22.78 22.55
CA GLY A 572 5.28 -22.34 21.69
C GLY A 572 5.64 -22.46 20.21
N MET A 573 4.75 -23.02 19.37
CA MET A 573 5.04 -23.23 17.94
C MET A 573 5.42 -21.94 17.21
N GLN A 574 4.69 -20.84 17.47
CA GLN A 574 4.94 -19.53 16.87
C GLN A 574 6.37 -19.01 17.13
N TYR A 575 6.90 -19.22 18.35
CA TYR A 575 8.22 -18.73 18.74
C TYR A 575 9.32 -19.80 18.66
N ARG A 576 9.01 -21.04 18.25
CA ARG A 576 9.92 -22.18 18.36
C ARG A 576 11.17 -22.03 17.50
N SER A 577 10.97 -21.87 16.19
CA SER A 577 12.09 -21.70 15.26
C SER A 577 12.88 -20.45 15.60
N VAL A 578 12.21 -19.29 15.72
CA VAL A 578 12.89 -18.01 16.00
C VAL A 578 13.64 -18.00 17.34
N SER A 579 13.14 -18.66 18.39
CA SER A 579 13.88 -18.78 19.67
C SER A 579 15.14 -19.62 19.53
N TYR A 580 15.10 -20.70 18.75
CA TYR A 580 16.31 -21.48 18.42
C TYR A 580 17.27 -20.68 17.52
N GLN A 581 16.78 -19.85 16.61
CA GLN A 581 17.62 -18.92 15.86
C GLN A 581 18.32 -17.91 16.80
N GLN A 582 17.60 -17.32 17.77
CA GLN A 582 18.22 -16.42 18.76
C GLN A 582 19.26 -17.14 19.62
N LEU A 583 18.97 -18.36 20.09
CA LEU A 583 19.94 -19.19 20.83
C LEU A 583 21.17 -19.51 19.96
N ALA A 584 20.98 -19.87 18.70
CA ALA A 584 22.10 -20.11 17.78
C ALA A 584 22.99 -18.86 17.60
N LYS A 585 22.39 -17.67 17.47
CA LYS A 585 23.13 -16.40 17.40
C LYS A 585 23.93 -16.15 18.67
N LEU A 586 23.34 -16.39 19.84
CA LEU A 586 24.00 -16.23 21.14
C LEU A 586 25.23 -17.13 21.27
N GLU A 587 25.10 -18.42 20.97
CA GLU A 587 26.22 -19.36 21.07
C GLU A 587 27.32 -19.05 20.04
N ALA A 588 26.93 -18.63 18.83
CA ALA A 588 27.87 -18.17 17.80
C ALA A 588 28.67 -16.93 18.26
N ALA A 589 28.00 -15.96 18.88
CA ALA A 589 28.64 -14.76 19.41
C ALA A 589 29.65 -15.05 20.55
N GLU A 590 29.43 -16.11 21.33
CA GLU A 590 30.39 -16.60 22.33
C GLU A 590 31.48 -17.52 21.75
N GLY A 591 31.37 -17.88 20.47
CA GLY A 591 32.31 -18.75 19.76
C GLY A 591 32.08 -20.25 19.96
N ASP A 592 30.95 -20.67 20.54
CA ASP A 592 30.54 -22.08 20.62
C ASP A 592 29.79 -22.49 19.35
N TRP A 593 30.55 -22.66 18.26
CA TRP A 593 30.03 -23.02 16.94
C TRP A 593 29.30 -24.36 16.89
N LYS A 594 29.68 -25.28 17.78
CA LYS A 594 29.04 -26.59 17.89
C LYS A 594 27.61 -26.44 18.43
N GLU A 595 27.44 -25.69 19.52
CA GLU A 595 26.13 -25.46 20.10
C GLU A 595 25.28 -24.52 19.23
N ALA A 596 25.91 -23.52 18.60
CA ALA A 596 25.26 -22.68 17.59
C ALA A 596 24.66 -23.52 16.45
N SER A 597 25.46 -24.45 15.90
CA SER A 597 25.01 -25.37 14.86
C SER A 597 23.90 -26.29 15.34
N ARG A 598 23.94 -26.75 16.60
CA ARG A 598 22.88 -27.57 17.19
C ARG A 598 21.55 -26.82 17.22
N TYR A 599 21.53 -25.59 17.71
CA TYR A 599 20.32 -24.77 17.74
C TYR A 599 19.86 -24.35 16.34
N ALA A 600 20.77 -24.04 15.42
CA ALA A 600 20.40 -23.72 14.04
C ALA A 600 19.72 -24.91 13.34
N ASN A 601 20.21 -26.14 13.53
CA ASN A 601 19.51 -27.33 13.01
C ASN A 601 18.15 -27.54 13.67
N MET A 602 18.03 -27.30 14.99
CA MET A 602 16.71 -27.34 15.65
C MET A 602 15.74 -26.29 15.13
N ALA A 603 16.21 -25.10 14.75
CA ALA A 603 15.35 -24.11 14.10
C ALA A 603 14.83 -24.65 12.75
N LEU A 604 15.72 -25.25 11.95
CA LEU A 604 15.37 -25.86 10.65
C LEU A 604 14.42 -27.06 10.77
N ASP A 605 14.38 -27.76 11.90
CA ASP A 605 13.40 -28.83 12.16
C ASP A 605 11.96 -28.30 12.23
N TYR A 606 11.77 -27.01 12.55
CA TYR A 606 10.44 -26.37 12.69
C TYR A 606 10.15 -25.30 11.65
N ASP A 607 11.17 -24.79 10.98
CA ASP A 607 11.04 -23.94 9.79
C ASP A 607 12.19 -24.24 8.83
N ALA A 608 11.89 -25.05 7.81
CA ALA A 608 12.84 -25.41 6.78
C ALA A 608 13.35 -24.18 5.99
N TYR A 609 12.63 -23.07 5.99
CA TYR A 609 12.93 -21.88 5.20
C TYR A 609 13.66 -20.80 6.00
N ALA A 610 14.06 -21.08 7.24
CA ALA A 610 14.76 -20.12 8.11
C ALA A 610 16.18 -19.80 7.61
N ILE A 611 16.31 -18.86 6.67
CA ILE A 611 17.60 -18.35 6.17
C ILE A 611 18.57 -17.94 7.29
N PRO A 612 18.14 -17.26 8.39
CA PRO A 612 19.05 -16.92 9.47
C PRO A 612 19.72 -18.13 10.12
N ALA A 613 19.04 -19.28 10.20
CA ALA A 613 19.63 -20.52 10.71
C ALA A 613 20.65 -21.11 9.72
N SER A 614 20.33 -21.14 8.43
CA SER A 614 21.26 -21.59 7.39
C SER A 614 22.49 -20.70 7.28
N HIS A 615 22.35 -19.38 7.47
CA HIS A 615 23.46 -18.44 7.54
C HIS A 615 24.43 -18.79 8.69
N ILE A 616 23.91 -19.06 9.89
CA ILE A 616 24.74 -19.47 11.04
C ILE A 616 25.49 -20.77 10.74
N LEU A 617 24.83 -21.75 10.09
CA LEU A 617 25.48 -23.00 9.67
C LEU A 617 26.58 -22.77 8.65
N ALA A 618 26.38 -21.88 7.67
CA ALA A 618 27.39 -21.54 6.67
C ALA A 618 28.64 -20.92 7.33
N VAL A 619 28.45 -19.93 8.20
CA VAL A 619 29.55 -19.27 8.93
C VAL A 619 30.25 -20.25 9.88
N ALA A 620 29.50 -21.06 10.63
CA ALA A 620 30.06 -22.08 11.53
C ALA A 620 30.94 -23.07 10.75
N ALA A 621 30.43 -23.60 9.63
CA ALA A 621 31.16 -24.54 8.79
C ALA A 621 32.43 -23.92 8.19
N ARG A 622 32.36 -22.67 7.73
CA ARG A 622 33.55 -21.93 7.25
C ARG A 622 34.59 -21.76 8.34
N VAL A 623 34.19 -21.35 9.55
CA VAL A 623 35.11 -21.17 10.69
C VAL A 623 35.75 -22.49 11.13
N GLU A 624 35.01 -23.60 11.07
CA GLU A 624 35.51 -24.94 11.41
C GLU A 624 36.30 -25.60 10.26
N GLY A 625 36.30 -25.02 9.06
CA GLY A 625 36.95 -25.58 7.87
C GLY A 625 36.18 -26.73 7.21
N ASP A 626 34.88 -26.88 7.50
CA ASP A 626 33.98 -27.84 6.86
C ASP A 626 33.43 -27.29 5.55
N VAL A 627 34.21 -27.47 4.47
CA VAL A 627 33.84 -27.00 3.13
C VAL A 627 32.52 -27.59 2.63
N LEU A 628 32.26 -28.87 2.93
CA LEU A 628 31.03 -29.53 2.47
C LEU A 628 29.81 -29.01 3.23
N GLY A 629 29.94 -28.84 4.55
CA GLY A 629 28.91 -28.22 5.37
C GLY A 629 28.57 -26.81 4.92
N ALA A 630 29.57 -26.00 4.61
CA ALA A 630 29.40 -24.64 4.09
C ALA A 630 28.64 -24.63 2.76
N SER A 631 29.08 -25.44 1.77
CA SER A 631 28.41 -25.57 0.46
C SER A 631 26.94 -25.93 0.63
N LYS A 632 26.63 -26.94 1.44
CA LYS A 632 25.26 -27.40 1.68
C LYS A 632 24.39 -26.30 2.32
N ALA A 633 24.94 -25.54 3.26
CA ALA A 633 24.22 -24.45 3.90
C ALA A 633 23.95 -23.29 2.92
N LEU A 634 24.90 -22.98 2.04
CA LEU A 634 24.77 -21.94 1.02
C LEU A 634 23.81 -22.35 -0.11
N GLU A 635 23.91 -23.57 -0.63
CA GLU A 635 22.97 -24.13 -1.63
C GLU A 635 21.53 -24.06 -1.11
N ARG A 636 21.32 -24.35 0.18
CA ARG A 636 19.99 -24.20 0.80
C ARG A 636 19.51 -22.75 0.79
N ILE A 637 20.37 -21.78 1.05
CA ILE A 637 20.00 -20.36 0.99
C ILE A 637 19.61 -19.99 -0.45
N GLU A 638 20.38 -20.43 -1.44
CA GLU A 638 20.11 -20.17 -2.87
C GLU A 638 18.81 -20.82 -3.35
N GLU A 639 18.52 -22.05 -2.93
CA GLU A 639 17.23 -22.72 -3.22
C GLU A 639 16.04 -21.94 -2.63
N ILE A 640 16.24 -21.31 -1.47
CA ILE A 640 15.18 -20.58 -0.77
C ILE A 640 15.00 -19.18 -1.35
N ASP A 641 16.10 -18.42 -1.52
CA ASP A 641 16.19 -17.06 -2.05
C ASP A 641 17.41 -16.95 -2.99
N PRO A 642 17.23 -17.13 -4.31
CA PRO A 642 18.31 -17.04 -5.30
C PRO A 642 18.97 -15.66 -5.39
N MET A 643 18.34 -14.64 -4.81
CA MET A 643 18.84 -13.26 -4.79
C MET A 643 19.49 -12.90 -3.45
N SER A 644 19.63 -13.85 -2.52
CA SER A 644 20.29 -13.60 -1.24
C SER A 644 21.73 -13.14 -1.45
N HIS A 645 22.15 -12.08 -0.76
CA HIS A 645 23.54 -11.61 -0.79
C HIS A 645 24.49 -12.49 0.06
N ILE A 646 23.95 -13.40 0.89
CA ILE A 646 24.73 -14.21 1.84
C ILE A 646 25.72 -15.17 1.15
N PRO A 647 25.33 -15.96 0.13
CA PRO A 647 26.27 -16.81 -0.59
C PRO A 647 27.45 -16.05 -1.19
N PHE A 648 27.18 -14.88 -1.80
CA PHE A 648 28.23 -14.01 -2.36
C PHE A 648 29.14 -13.42 -1.28
N ALA A 649 28.58 -13.03 -0.13
CA ALA A 649 29.35 -12.58 1.02
C ALA A 649 30.26 -13.69 1.57
N GLU A 650 29.73 -14.89 1.78
CA GLU A 650 30.53 -16.03 2.27
C GLU A 650 31.61 -16.45 1.26
N HIS A 651 31.32 -16.39 -0.04
CA HIS A 651 32.31 -16.65 -1.09
C HIS A 651 33.46 -15.65 -1.03
N TRP A 652 33.16 -14.34 -0.95
CA TRP A 652 34.19 -13.31 -0.80
C TRP A 652 35.01 -13.49 0.48
N LEU A 653 34.35 -13.77 1.61
CA LEU A 653 35.02 -13.97 2.90
C LEU A 653 35.86 -15.27 2.96
N ALA A 654 35.60 -16.25 2.10
CA ALA A 654 36.37 -17.49 2.01
C ALA A 654 37.63 -17.35 1.12
N GLU A 655 37.53 -16.63 0.00
CA GLU A 655 38.62 -16.51 -0.99
C GLU A 655 39.48 -15.24 -0.85
N ASP A 656 38.96 -14.20 -0.17
CA ASP A 656 39.58 -12.87 0.02
C ASP A 656 40.12 -12.27 -1.30
N GLY A 657 39.32 -12.38 -2.36
CA GLY A 657 39.65 -11.90 -3.71
C GLY A 657 38.89 -10.64 -4.12
N ASN A 658 39.55 -9.75 -4.88
CA ASN A 658 38.91 -8.55 -5.44
C ASN A 658 37.75 -8.87 -6.40
N GLU A 659 37.78 -10.01 -7.10
CA GLU A 659 36.74 -10.39 -8.06
C GLU A 659 35.42 -10.72 -7.34
N ALA A 660 35.45 -11.60 -6.34
CA ALA A 660 34.28 -11.93 -5.51
C ALA A 660 33.70 -10.69 -4.78
N ARG A 661 34.56 -9.76 -4.37
CA ARG A 661 34.13 -8.48 -3.77
C ARG A 661 33.29 -7.64 -4.75
N GLU A 662 33.78 -7.45 -5.97
CA GLU A 662 33.07 -6.68 -6.98
C GLU A 662 31.80 -7.40 -7.46
N GLU A 663 31.80 -8.74 -7.48
CA GLU A 663 30.60 -9.52 -7.76
C GLU A 663 29.50 -9.27 -6.72
N LEU A 664 29.82 -9.39 -5.42
CA LEU A 664 28.88 -9.06 -4.34
C LEU A 664 28.37 -7.61 -4.47
N ARG A 665 29.26 -6.66 -4.73
CA ARG A 665 28.90 -5.25 -4.88
C ARG A 665 27.91 -5.03 -6.03
N ALA A 666 28.07 -5.73 -7.15
CA ALA A 666 27.19 -5.65 -8.31
C ALA A 666 25.80 -6.28 -8.10
N ARG A 667 25.59 -7.02 -6.99
CA ARG A 667 24.28 -7.58 -6.62
C ARG A 667 23.35 -6.58 -5.94
N PHE A 668 23.88 -5.50 -5.35
CA PHE A 668 23.06 -4.43 -4.76
C PHE A 668 22.65 -3.42 -5.83
N ARG A 669 21.53 -3.68 -6.52
CA ARG A 669 21.00 -2.88 -7.64
C ARG A 669 19.80 -2.01 -7.25
N GLY A 670 19.14 -2.32 -6.13
CA GLY A 670 18.04 -1.55 -5.60
C GLY A 670 18.40 -0.10 -5.26
N GLU A 671 17.40 0.74 -4.99
CA GLU A 671 17.58 2.17 -4.71
C GLU A 671 18.47 2.47 -3.49
N PHE A 672 18.46 1.61 -2.47
CA PHE A 672 19.16 1.83 -1.20
C PHE A 672 20.25 0.79 -0.93
N PRO A 673 21.25 0.62 -1.82
CA PRO A 673 22.20 -0.48 -1.74
C PRO A 673 23.01 -0.44 -0.44
N GLY A 674 23.36 0.77 0.03
CA GLY A 674 24.08 0.92 1.29
C GLY A 674 23.27 0.49 2.52
N GLN A 675 21.94 0.64 2.52
CA GLN A 675 21.11 0.17 3.64
C GLN A 675 21.10 -1.36 3.72
N GLU A 676 21.13 -2.04 2.58
CA GLU A 676 21.23 -3.49 2.50
C GLU A 676 22.63 -3.99 2.86
N ILE A 677 23.68 -3.30 2.43
CA ILE A 677 25.07 -3.58 2.86
C ILE A 677 25.20 -3.48 4.39
N LEU A 678 24.67 -2.42 5.00
CA LEU A 678 24.64 -2.28 6.45
C LEU A 678 23.86 -3.43 7.10
N GLU A 679 22.73 -3.85 6.51
CA GLU A 679 21.95 -4.98 6.99
C GLU A 679 22.76 -6.28 6.98
N VAL A 680 23.45 -6.59 5.87
CA VAL A 680 24.33 -7.77 5.76
C VAL A 680 25.44 -7.70 6.80
N GLY A 681 26.11 -6.57 6.95
CA GLY A 681 27.14 -6.39 7.98
C GLY A 681 26.62 -6.63 9.41
N LEU A 682 25.40 -6.20 9.72
CA LEU A 682 24.78 -6.44 11.03
C LEU A 682 24.51 -7.92 11.29
N LEU A 683 24.17 -8.72 10.27
CA LEU A 683 23.98 -10.16 10.41
C LEU A 683 25.26 -10.86 10.94
N TYR A 684 26.43 -10.44 10.46
CA TYR A 684 27.73 -10.95 10.93
C TYR A 684 28.10 -10.43 12.31
N ALA A 685 27.77 -9.17 12.59
CA ALA A 685 28.01 -8.57 13.89
C ALA A 685 27.24 -9.26 15.02
N GLU A 686 25.97 -9.61 14.76
CA GLU A 686 25.09 -10.29 15.72
C GLU A 686 25.62 -11.66 16.18
N ILE A 687 26.43 -12.32 15.34
CA ILE A 687 27.05 -13.63 15.61
C ILE A 687 28.54 -13.52 16.01
N GLY A 688 28.99 -12.33 16.42
CA GLY A 688 30.34 -12.09 16.94
C GLY A 688 31.46 -12.01 15.88
N ARG A 689 31.13 -11.98 14.58
CA ARG A 689 32.11 -11.90 13.48
C ARG A 689 32.46 -10.46 13.14
N MET A 690 33.00 -9.73 14.13
CA MET A 690 33.22 -8.29 14.03
C MET A 690 34.14 -7.87 12.88
N GLY A 691 35.22 -8.63 12.60
CA GLY A 691 36.12 -8.32 11.48
C GLY A 691 35.44 -8.44 10.11
N GLU A 692 34.62 -9.48 9.93
CA GLU A 692 33.85 -9.74 8.70
C GLU A 692 32.75 -8.69 8.53
N ALA A 693 32.06 -8.34 9.61
CA ALA A 693 31.07 -7.26 9.63
C ALA A 693 31.67 -5.93 9.16
N ARG A 694 32.86 -5.55 9.64
CA ARG A 694 33.55 -4.32 9.19
C ARG A 694 33.93 -4.39 7.71
N ALA A 695 34.42 -5.53 7.24
CA ALA A 695 34.76 -5.71 5.83
C ALA A 695 33.53 -5.52 4.93
N LEU A 696 32.41 -6.16 5.26
CA LEU A 696 31.15 -6.01 4.53
C LEU A 696 30.61 -4.58 4.57
N MET A 697 30.61 -3.93 5.73
CA MET A 697 30.12 -2.56 5.87
C MET A 697 30.96 -1.53 5.09
N SER A 698 32.25 -1.80 4.86
CA SER A 698 33.10 -0.94 4.01
C SER A 698 32.69 -0.93 2.53
N LEU A 699 31.83 -1.85 2.08
CA LEU A 699 31.27 -1.80 0.73
C LEU A 699 30.32 -0.61 0.53
N ALA A 700 29.84 -0.01 1.62
CA ALA A 700 28.99 1.17 1.59
C ALA A 700 29.76 2.48 1.40
N ASP A 701 31.10 2.45 1.31
CA ASP A 701 31.92 3.63 1.08
C ASP A 701 31.46 4.38 -0.18
N GLY A 702 31.24 5.70 -0.05
CA GLY A 702 30.72 6.54 -1.14
C GLY A 702 29.20 6.45 -1.38
N THR A 703 28.46 5.67 -0.60
CA THR A 703 26.99 5.72 -0.56
C THR A 703 26.50 6.74 0.48
N SER A 704 25.23 7.14 0.42
CA SER A 704 24.66 8.09 1.40
C SER A 704 24.71 7.57 2.84
N VAL A 705 24.72 6.25 3.06
CA VAL A 705 24.75 5.68 4.42
C VAL A 705 26.16 5.46 4.99
N GLU A 706 27.22 5.80 4.24
CA GLU A 706 28.61 5.71 4.70
C GLU A 706 28.81 6.30 6.11
N PRO A 707 28.22 7.45 6.50
CA PRO A 707 28.33 7.95 7.87
C PRO A 707 27.86 6.95 8.93
N LEU A 708 26.80 6.19 8.66
CA LEU A 708 26.26 5.20 9.60
C LEU A 708 27.18 3.97 9.70
N THR A 709 27.67 3.45 8.57
CA THR A 709 28.59 2.30 8.57
C THR A 709 29.93 2.66 9.21
N ARG A 710 30.50 3.83 8.90
CA ARG A 710 31.73 4.34 9.52
C ARG A 710 31.57 4.53 11.03
N ALA A 711 30.47 5.14 11.48
CA ALA A 711 30.23 5.31 12.92
C ALA A 711 30.16 3.96 13.64
N TRP A 712 29.53 2.97 13.01
CA TRP A 712 29.45 1.62 13.56
C TRP A 712 30.81 0.93 13.62
N ILE A 713 31.60 1.00 12.55
CA ILE A 713 32.96 0.45 12.47
C ILE A 713 33.84 1.08 13.57
N ALA A 714 33.88 2.40 13.65
CA ALA A 714 34.65 3.16 14.62
C ALA A 714 34.25 2.83 16.07
N HIS A 715 32.94 2.81 16.36
CA HIS A 715 32.41 2.42 17.67
C HIS A 715 32.83 1.00 18.06
N SER A 716 32.75 0.05 17.11
CA SER A 716 33.13 -1.33 17.35
C SER A 716 34.64 -1.51 17.59
N ALA A 717 35.48 -0.62 17.03
CA ALA A 717 36.93 -0.62 17.22
C ALA A 717 37.36 0.17 18.46
N GLY A 718 36.50 1.05 18.99
CA GLY A 718 36.88 2.06 19.97
C GLY A 718 37.86 3.09 19.39
N ASP A 719 37.85 3.30 18.07
CA ASP A 719 38.80 4.15 17.36
C ASP A 719 38.12 5.45 16.90
N LEU A 720 38.40 6.55 17.60
CA LEU A 720 37.90 7.88 17.25
C LEU A 720 38.51 8.43 15.95
N GLY A 721 39.67 7.94 15.56
CA GLY A 721 40.33 8.34 14.31
C GLY A 721 39.52 7.92 13.09
N GLU A 722 38.81 6.79 13.17
CA GLU A 722 37.95 6.29 12.09
C GLU A 722 36.59 7.00 12.01
N LEU A 723 36.11 7.64 13.09
CA LEU A 723 34.78 8.28 13.11
C LEU A 723 34.73 9.55 12.24
N GLY A 724 35.65 10.48 12.46
CA GLY A 724 35.69 11.78 11.78
C GLY A 724 34.39 12.59 11.87
N ALA A 725 34.26 13.62 11.03
CA ALA A 725 32.98 14.27 10.76
C ALA A 725 32.19 13.42 9.74
N PRO A 726 30.85 13.39 9.80
CA PRO A 726 30.06 12.69 8.79
C PRO A 726 30.28 13.37 7.43
N ALA A 727 30.57 12.60 6.39
CA ALA A 727 30.82 13.13 5.04
C ALA A 727 29.60 13.88 4.45
N THR A 728 28.39 13.48 4.85
CA THR A 728 27.12 14.16 4.58
C THR A 728 26.10 13.77 5.64
N VAL A 729 25.04 14.57 5.80
CA VAL A 729 23.80 14.15 6.50
C VAL A 729 22.59 14.15 5.56
N ASP A 730 22.80 14.52 4.29
CA ASP A 730 21.76 14.58 3.27
C ASP A 730 21.25 13.18 2.94
N PHE A 731 19.94 12.97 3.07
CA PHE A 731 19.28 11.65 2.96
C PHE A 731 19.88 10.53 3.83
N VAL A 732 20.50 10.90 4.97
CA VAL A 732 21.01 9.94 5.95
C VAL A 732 20.00 9.75 7.08
N PHE A 733 19.20 8.69 6.97
CA PHE A 733 18.05 8.44 7.83
C PHE A 733 18.23 7.17 8.68
N PRO A 734 18.87 7.27 9.87
CA PRO A 734 19.03 6.13 10.76
C PRO A 734 17.70 5.75 11.44
N PHE A 735 17.32 4.48 11.36
CA PHE A 735 16.04 3.96 11.90
C PHE A 735 16.20 2.71 12.78
N ARG A 736 17.37 2.06 12.73
CA ARG A 736 17.65 0.81 13.46
C ARG A 736 17.92 1.10 14.93
N ARG A 737 17.36 0.28 15.81
CA ARG A 737 17.58 0.33 17.26
C ARG A 737 19.05 0.12 17.61
N GLU A 738 19.74 -0.73 16.86
CA GLU A 738 21.16 -1.06 17.02
C GLU A 738 22.08 0.16 16.85
N MET A 739 21.61 1.22 16.18
CA MET A 739 22.37 2.46 15.99
C MET A 739 22.29 3.43 17.17
N LEU A 740 21.37 3.23 18.12
CA LEU A 740 21.25 4.12 19.29
C LEU A 740 22.57 4.25 20.07
N PRO A 741 23.20 3.17 20.58
CA PRO A 741 24.46 3.30 21.30
C PRO A 741 25.61 3.86 20.44
N VAL A 742 25.63 3.51 19.15
CA VAL A 742 26.64 3.97 18.19
C VAL A 742 26.56 5.48 17.98
N LEU A 743 25.37 6.01 17.73
CA LEU A 743 25.15 7.43 17.49
C LEU A 743 25.23 8.26 18.76
N THR A 744 24.85 7.72 19.92
CA THR A 744 25.13 8.34 21.21
C THR A 744 26.64 8.50 21.42
N TRP A 745 27.41 7.43 21.21
CA TRP A 745 28.87 7.49 21.32
C TRP A 745 29.48 8.48 20.32
N ALA A 746 29.02 8.49 19.06
CA ALA A 746 29.52 9.42 18.06
C ALA A 746 29.24 10.89 18.44
N ALA A 747 28.02 11.20 18.88
CA ALA A 747 27.63 12.54 19.32
C ALA A 747 28.37 13.03 20.58
N ASP A 748 28.79 12.11 21.45
CA ASP A 748 29.54 12.43 22.68
C ASP A 748 31.03 12.61 22.43
N ASN A 749 31.59 12.00 21.38
CA ASN A 749 33.04 11.94 21.19
C ASN A 749 33.56 12.70 19.95
N ALA A 750 32.70 13.10 19.01
CA ALA A 750 33.07 13.92 17.86
C ALA A 750 32.39 15.29 17.93
N ASP A 751 33.19 16.35 17.79
CA ASP A 751 32.74 17.74 17.80
C ASP A 751 32.22 18.16 16.42
N HIS A 752 31.04 17.65 16.05
CA HIS A 752 30.35 18.00 14.82
C HIS A 752 28.83 17.84 14.97
N TRP A 753 28.06 18.90 14.69
CA TRP A 753 26.59 18.91 14.79
C TRP A 753 25.90 17.72 14.09
N GLY A 754 26.46 17.25 12.98
CA GLY A 754 25.89 16.16 12.18
C GLY A 754 25.64 14.87 12.95
N TRP A 755 26.53 14.48 13.87
CA TRP A 755 26.32 13.26 14.69
C TRP A 755 25.16 13.42 15.66
N ARG A 756 25.00 14.60 16.26
CA ARG A 756 23.85 14.93 17.12
C ARG A 756 22.55 14.96 16.34
N TYR A 757 22.56 15.48 15.11
CA TYR A 757 21.39 15.44 14.23
C TYR A 757 20.98 13.99 13.91
N LEU A 758 21.91 13.14 13.50
CA LEU A 758 21.64 11.73 13.22
C LEU A 758 21.15 10.97 14.46
N LEU A 759 21.70 11.27 15.64
CA LEU A 759 21.19 10.75 16.92
C LEU A 759 19.73 11.18 17.15
N ALA A 760 19.42 12.45 16.92
CA ALA A 760 18.05 12.94 17.08
C ALA A 760 17.04 12.24 16.16
N LEU A 761 17.42 12.00 14.90
CA LEU A 761 16.57 11.28 13.95
C LEU A 761 16.28 9.85 14.39
N VAL A 762 17.30 9.09 14.82
CA VAL A 762 17.07 7.72 15.29
C VAL A 762 16.25 7.71 16.59
N LEU A 763 16.45 8.68 17.50
CA LEU A 763 15.63 8.81 18.71
C LEU A 763 14.16 9.06 18.36
N ALA A 764 13.89 9.97 17.41
CA ALA A 764 12.53 10.25 16.95
C ALA A 764 11.89 9.00 16.30
N ALA A 765 12.64 8.31 15.42
CA ALA A 765 12.19 7.07 14.78
C ALA A 765 11.93 5.92 15.77
N ARG A 766 12.57 5.96 16.94
CA ARG A 766 12.34 5.01 18.04
C ARG A 766 11.38 5.56 19.10
N ASP A 767 10.47 6.49 18.76
CA ASP A 767 9.46 7.04 19.68
C ASP A 767 10.04 7.58 21.01
N ARG A 768 11.26 8.16 20.94
CA ARG A 768 11.94 8.86 22.06
C ARG A 768 11.91 10.36 21.84
N SER A 769 10.71 10.89 21.57
CA SER A 769 10.48 12.26 21.10
C SER A 769 11.06 13.34 22.00
N LEU A 770 11.02 13.18 23.32
CA LEU A 770 11.60 14.15 24.26
C LEU A 770 13.14 14.23 24.12
N GLU A 771 13.80 13.08 23.99
CA GLU A 771 15.26 13.02 23.85
C GLU A 771 15.68 13.53 22.48
N ALA A 772 14.96 13.15 21.42
CA ALA A 772 15.15 13.70 20.09
C ALA A 772 15.02 15.24 20.07
N ALA A 773 13.99 15.78 20.73
CA ALA A 773 13.77 17.21 20.82
C ALA A 773 14.91 17.92 21.57
N ASN A 774 15.46 17.30 22.62
CA ASN A 774 16.61 17.86 23.34
C ASN A 774 17.87 17.93 22.46
N GLU A 775 18.17 16.87 21.72
CA GLU A 775 19.29 16.87 20.77
C GLU A 775 19.09 17.92 19.67
N LEU A 776 17.89 18.04 19.09
CA LEU A 776 17.61 19.04 18.05
C LEU A 776 17.74 20.49 18.56
N ARG A 777 17.29 20.76 19.78
CA ARG A 777 17.45 22.09 20.40
C ARG A 777 18.92 22.41 20.67
N ALA A 778 19.71 21.42 21.08
CA ALA A 778 21.13 21.59 21.36
C ALA A 778 21.94 22.04 20.12
N LEU A 779 21.46 21.74 18.91
CA LEU A 779 22.10 22.16 17.65
C LEU A 779 22.15 23.69 17.46
N GLY A 780 21.24 24.46 18.09
CA GLY A 780 21.22 25.92 17.94
C GLY A 780 21.15 26.37 16.47
N LEU A 781 22.11 27.21 16.05
CA LEU A 781 22.31 27.66 14.66
C LEU A 781 23.64 27.14 14.08
N GLU A 782 24.22 26.08 14.67
CA GLU A 782 25.47 25.47 14.20
C GLU A 782 25.32 24.76 12.83
N PRO A 783 24.23 24.02 12.55
CA PRO A 783 24.07 23.31 11.27
C PRO A 783 24.10 24.25 10.06
N ASP A 784 24.89 23.88 9.06
CA ASP A 784 24.95 24.50 7.74
C ASP A 784 24.10 23.75 6.70
N TYR A 785 23.09 23.01 7.16
CA TYR A 785 22.16 22.24 6.36
C TYR A 785 20.71 22.61 6.67
N ALA A 786 20.05 23.28 5.73
CA ALA A 786 18.74 23.90 5.93
C ALA A 786 17.61 22.93 6.38
N PRO A 787 17.53 21.67 5.87
CA PRO A 787 16.51 20.72 6.31
C PRO A 787 16.55 20.37 7.81
N VAL A 788 17.67 20.58 8.51
CA VAL A 788 17.73 20.39 9.98
C VAL A 788 16.77 21.33 10.70
N TYR A 789 16.69 22.59 10.27
CA TYR A 789 15.82 23.59 10.88
C TYR A 789 14.35 23.27 10.63
N THR A 790 13.99 22.91 9.40
CA THR A 790 12.62 22.47 9.08
C THR A 790 12.25 21.20 9.86
N THR A 791 13.18 20.25 9.98
CA THR A 791 12.98 19.02 10.78
C THR A 791 12.77 19.36 12.25
N ARG A 792 13.59 20.26 12.83
CA ARG A 792 13.41 20.73 14.20
C ARG A 792 12.05 21.41 14.38
N ALA A 793 11.67 22.31 13.49
CA ALA A 793 10.39 23.01 13.52
C ALA A 793 9.17 22.06 13.49
N LEU A 794 9.29 20.93 12.79
CA LEU A 794 8.21 19.95 12.65
C LEU A 794 8.16 18.94 13.80
N LEU A 795 9.31 18.53 14.34
CA LEU A 795 9.38 17.55 15.43
C LEU A 795 9.33 18.17 16.84
N VAL A 796 9.72 19.44 16.97
CA VAL A 796 9.78 20.17 18.24
C VAL A 796 8.66 21.20 18.26
N ASN A 797 7.48 20.80 18.72
CA ASN A 797 6.24 21.57 18.58
C ASN A 797 5.79 22.29 19.87
N ASP A 798 6.72 22.71 20.74
CA ASP A 798 6.39 23.30 22.04
C ASP A 798 6.61 24.83 22.14
N ASP A 799 7.28 25.45 21.17
CA ASP A 799 7.47 26.91 21.07
C ASP A 799 7.09 27.43 19.67
N PRO A 800 5.90 28.03 19.50
CA PRO A 800 5.46 28.59 18.22
C PRO A 800 6.42 29.64 17.64
N ALA A 801 7.03 30.48 18.49
CA ALA A 801 7.95 31.53 18.02
C ALA A 801 9.30 30.93 17.57
N GLY A 802 9.78 29.90 18.27
CA GLY A 802 10.94 29.11 17.85
C GLY A 802 10.71 28.38 16.52
N ARG A 803 9.53 27.80 16.36
CA ARG A 803 9.12 27.10 15.14
C ARG A 803 9.14 28.00 13.91
N GLU A 804 8.56 29.20 13.99
CA GLU A 804 8.60 30.16 12.86
C GLU A 804 10.03 30.59 12.53
N ARG A 805 10.87 30.87 13.55
CA ARG A 805 12.27 31.24 13.35
C ARG A 805 13.03 30.17 12.55
N ASP A 806 12.82 28.90 12.86
CA ASP A 806 13.48 27.80 12.18
C ASP A 806 13.06 27.70 10.71
N PHE A 807 11.76 27.79 10.41
CA PHE A 807 11.30 27.78 9.01
C PHE A 807 11.87 28.96 8.21
N ARG A 808 11.89 30.17 8.80
CA ARG A 808 12.47 31.34 8.14
C ARG A 808 13.96 31.19 7.91
N TYR A 809 14.69 30.67 8.91
CA TYR A 809 16.13 30.47 8.80
C TYR A 809 16.49 29.37 7.78
N ALA A 810 15.68 28.30 7.68
CA ALA A 810 15.85 27.28 6.65
C ALA A 810 15.78 27.90 5.24
N VAL A 811 14.77 28.75 4.99
CA VAL A 811 14.60 29.45 3.70
C VAL A 811 15.70 30.49 3.48
N GLU A 812 16.19 31.17 4.52
CA GLU A 812 17.33 32.09 4.40
C GLU A 812 18.62 31.35 4.00
N LEU A 813 18.86 30.17 4.60
CA LEU A 813 20.05 29.37 4.37
C LEU A 813 20.05 28.73 2.97
N ASN A 814 18.88 28.33 2.46
CA ASN A 814 18.74 27.82 1.10
C ASN A 814 17.47 28.39 0.42
N PRO A 815 17.56 29.59 -0.16
CA PRO A 815 16.39 30.29 -0.73
C PRO A 815 15.88 29.68 -2.03
N ASP A 816 16.70 28.88 -2.72
CA ASP A 816 16.41 28.24 -4.01
C ASP A 816 15.82 26.83 -3.84
N GLU A 817 15.44 26.43 -2.63
CA GLU A 817 14.77 25.16 -2.35
C GLU A 817 13.27 25.38 -2.04
N ARG A 818 12.41 24.91 -2.95
CA ARG A 818 10.95 25.04 -2.82
C ARG A 818 10.41 24.28 -1.60
N LEU A 819 11.00 23.13 -1.28
CA LEU A 819 10.51 22.24 -0.21
C LEU A 819 10.71 22.84 1.19
N LEU A 820 11.57 23.85 1.34
CA LEU A 820 11.72 24.60 2.59
C LEU A 820 10.71 25.76 2.72
N ARG A 821 10.20 26.26 1.58
CA ARG A 821 9.22 27.36 1.55
C ARG A 821 7.81 26.89 1.85
N ILE A 822 7.45 25.68 1.41
CA ILE A 822 6.12 25.09 1.64
C ILE A 822 5.78 25.05 3.15
N PRO A 823 6.60 24.47 4.04
CA PRO A 823 6.31 24.43 5.47
C PRO A 823 6.23 25.83 6.12
N LEU A 824 7.05 26.79 5.67
CA LEU A 824 6.98 28.17 6.15
C LEU A 824 5.62 28.79 5.82
N ILE A 825 5.18 28.67 4.57
CA ILE A 825 3.90 29.24 4.12
C ILE A 825 2.75 28.56 4.87
N GLN A 826 2.73 27.23 4.96
CA GLN A 826 1.71 26.48 5.69
C GLN A 826 1.68 26.86 7.18
N HIS A 827 2.83 27.10 7.81
CA HIS A 827 2.89 27.57 9.19
C HIS A 827 2.29 28.98 9.36
N LEU A 828 2.59 29.91 8.44
CA LEU A 828 2.00 31.25 8.46
C LEU A 828 0.49 31.21 8.26
N GLN A 829 0.00 30.33 7.39
CA GLN A 829 -1.44 30.09 7.20
C GLN A 829 -2.09 29.51 8.46
N ALA A 830 -1.50 28.46 9.06
CA ALA A 830 -2.01 27.81 10.27
C ALA A 830 -2.03 28.73 11.50
N THR A 831 -1.16 29.75 11.53
CA THR A 831 -1.12 30.76 12.61
C THR A 831 -1.98 32.00 12.30
N GLY A 832 -2.68 32.03 11.17
CA GLY A 832 -3.54 33.15 10.75
C GLY A 832 -2.77 34.40 10.28
N ASN A 833 -1.46 34.30 10.05
CA ASN A 833 -0.60 35.39 9.59
C ASN A 833 -0.71 35.58 8.06
N TRP A 834 -1.93 35.78 7.56
CA TRP A 834 -2.26 35.73 6.13
C TRP A 834 -1.54 36.77 5.27
N ASP A 835 -1.34 38.00 5.77
CA ASP A 835 -0.57 39.04 5.06
C ASP A 835 0.88 38.61 4.78
N GLU A 836 1.49 37.94 5.75
CA GLU A 836 2.85 37.43 5.63
C GLU A 836 2.88 36.15 4.78
N ALA A 837 1.89 35.28 4.91
CA ALA A 837 1.72 34.12 4.04
C ALA A 837 1.62 34.52 2.56
N VAL A 838 0.88 35.59 2.24
CA VAL A 838 0.83 36.18 0.88
C VAL A 838 2.19 36.70 0.43
N ARG A 839 2.95 37.39 1.30
CA ARG A 839 4.30 37.87 0.94
C ARG A 839 5.26 36.71 0.67
N ALA A 840 5.26 35.70 1.54
CA ALA A 840 6.11 34.53 1.42
C ALA A 840 5.77 33.69 0.18
N SER A 841 4.49 33.39 -0.03
CA SER A 841 4.02 32.64 -1.21
C SER A 841 4.23 33.41 -2.50
N LYS A 842 4.00 34.74 -2.52
CA LYS A 842 4.30 35.58 -3.69
C LYS A 842 5.78 35.54 -4.05
N SER A 843 6.67 35.67 -3.06
CA SER A 843 8.11 35.53 -3.30
C SER A 843 8.47 34.13 -3.82
N ALA A 844 7.80 33.08 -3.33
CA ALA A 844 8.04 31.72 -3.77
C ALA A 844 7.62 31.51 -5.24
N ILE A 845 6.43 31.96 -5.66
CA ILE A 845 5.98 31.83 -7.05
C ILE A 845 6.81 32.70 -8.02
N GLU A 846 7.41 33.80 -7.57
CA GLU A 846 8.33 34.59 -8.39
C GLU A 846 9.63 33.82 -8.71
N ILE A 847 10.06 32.93 -7.81
CA ILE A 847 11.24 32.07 -7.97
C ILE A 847 10.87 30.78 -8.71
N PHE A 848 9.70 30.20 -8.41
CA PHE A 848 9.19 28.95 -8.96
C PHE A 848 7.86 29.17 -9.72
N PRO A 849 7.86 29.89 -10.86
CA PRO A 849 6.64 30.34 -11.54
C PRO A 849 5.80 29.22 -12.17
N ARG A 850 6.31 27.99 -12.21
CA ARG A 850 5.61 26.81 -12.75
C ARG A 850 5.19 25.81 -11.67
N ASP A 851 5.42 26.14 -10.40
CA ASP A 851 5.06 25.30 -9.27
C ASP A 851 3.61 25.56 -8.87
N PHE A 852 2.73 24.60 -9.15
CA PHE A 852 1.32 24.75 -8.85
C PHE A 852 1.03 24.61 -7.35
N ASP A 853 1.83 23.87 -6.57
CA ASP A 853 1.64 23.73 -5.12
C ASP A 853 1.83 25.08 -4.43
N LEU A 854 2.89 25.80 -4.79
CA LEU A 854 3.14 27.16 -4.30
C LEU A 854 2.06 28.15 -4.78
N ALA A 855 1.55 27.98 -6.01
CA ALA A 855 0.44 28.78 -6.50
C ALA A 855 -0.87 28.52 -5.74
N LEU A 856 -1.19 27.26 -5.42
CA LEU A 856 -2.36 26.90 -4.61
C LEU A 856 -2.23 27.43 -3.18
N LEU A 857 -1.05 27.34 -2.57
CA LEU A 857 -0.79 27.98 -1.26
C LEU A 857 -0.98 29.50 -1.34
N HIS A 858 -0.55 30.15 -2.43
CA HIS A 858 -0.79 31.58 -2.62
C HIS A 858 -2.28 31.90 -2.74
N VAL A 859 -3.01 31.13 -3.56
CA VAL A 859 -4.45 31.25 -3.77
C VAL A 859 -5.21 31.10 -2.46
N ARG A 860 -4.88 30.09 -1.64
CA ARG A 860 -5.48 29.90 -0.31
C ARG A 860 -5.32 31.15 0.56
N SER A 861 -4.10 31.72 0.60
CA SER A 861 -3.84 32.95 1.35
C SER A 861 -4.56 34.18 0.79
N LEU A 862 -4.77 34.27 -0.54
CA LEU A 862 -5.54 35.36 -1.15
C LEU A 862 -7.03 35.25 -0.82
N ASN A 863 -7.61 34.04 -0.87
CA ASN A 863 -9.00 33.81 -0.52
C ASN A 863 -9.29 34.24 0.92
N GLU A 864 -8.41 33.92 1.86
CA GLU A 864 -8.54 34.30 3.28
C GLU A 864 -8.42 35.81 3.52
N LEU A 865 -7.74 36.55 2.63
CA LEU A 865 -7.70 38.02 2.67
C LEU A 865 -8.80 38.70 1.85
N GLY A 866 -9.75 37.95 1.29
CA GLY A 866 -10.83 38.50 0.46
C GLY A 866 -10.38 38.94 -0.93
N ARG A 867 -9.21 38.53 -1.40
CA ARG A 867 -8.61 38.94 -2.70
C ARG A 867 -9.00 37.97 -3.81
N TYR A 868 -10.30 37.73 -3.95
CA TYR A 868 -10.87 36.70 -4.82
C TYR A 868 -10.56 36.90 -6.30
N ASP A 869 -10.58 38.15 -6.80
CA ASP A 869 -10.26 38.43 -8.21
C ASP A 869 -8.81 38.04 -8.58
N GLU A 870 -7.87 38.17 -7.65
CA GLU A 870 -6.48 37.74 -7.86
C GLU A 870 -6.36 36.22 -7.85
N SER A 871 -7.05 35.57 -6.90
CA SER A 871 -7.16 34.12 -6.82
C SER A 871 -7.73 33.52 -8.10
N ILE A 872 -8.88 34.01 -8.57
CA ILE A 872 -9.54 33.53 -9.80
C ILE A 872 -8.63 33.65 -11.02
N ARG A 873 -7.87 34.76 -11.15
CA ARG A 873 -6.91 34.92 -12.26
C ARG A 873 -5.82 33.87 -12.23
N ILE A 874 -5.25 33.56 -11.07
CA ILE A 874 -4.23 32.51 -10.94
C ILE A 874 -4.86 31.15 -11.27
N MET A 875 -6.01 30.83 -10.69
CA MET A 875 -6.71 29.55 -10.91
C MET A 875 -7.17 29.35 -12.37
N HIS A 876 -7.28 30.43 -13.14
CA HIS A 876 -7.54 30.33 -14.58
C HIS A 876 -6.32 29.80 -15.37
N ASP A 877 -5.11 30.08 -14.90
CA ASP A 877 -3.87 29.84 -15.64
C ASP A 877 -3.07 28.62 -15.12
N ILE A 878 -3.27 28.19 -13.87
CA ILE A 878 -2.56 27.02 -13.33
C ILE A 878 -2.99 25.71 -13.98
N GLN A 879 -2.04 24.78 -14.04
CA GLN A 879 -2.27 23.38 -14.38
C GLN A 879 -1.83 22.52 -13.21
N VAL A 880 -2.77 21.81 -12.59
CA VAL A 880 -2.55 21.00 -11.39
C VAL A 880 -2.37 19.54 -11.78
N LEU A 881 -1.35 18.89 -11.21
CA LEU A 881 -1.23 17.43 -11.21
C LEU A 881 -1.69 16.95 -9.83
N PRO A 882 -2.93 16.44 -9.71
CA PRO A 882 -3.49 16.09 -8.41
C PRO A 882 -2.77 14.87 -7.83
N SER A 883 -2.73 14.77 -6.50
CA SER A 883 -2.59 13.47 -5.86
C SER A 883 -3.90 12.70 -5.93
N GLU A 884 -3.86 11.38 -5.75
CA GLU A 884 -5.07 10.59 -5.59
C GLU A 884 -5.97 11.21 -4.49
N HIS A 885 -7.27 11.30 -4.77
CA HIS A 885 -8.28 11.88 -3.88
C HIS A 885 -8.13 13.38 -3.51
N SER A 886 -7.25 14.14 -4.18
CA SER A 886 -7.13 15.59 -3.91
C SER A 886 -8.34 16.37 -4.42
N LEU A 887 -8.99 17.11 -3.52
CA LEU A 887 -10.15 17.96 -3.82
C LEU A 887 -9.84 19.47 -3.75
N GLU A 888 -8.67 19.86 -3.26
CA GLU A 888 -8.40 21.22 -2.81
C GLU A 888 -8.51 22.29 -3.91
N ALA A 889 -7.90 22.05 -5.09
CA ALA A 889 -7.81 23.08 -6.12
C ALA A 889 -9.18 23.52 -6.64
N HIS A 890 -10.10 22.59 -6.92
CA HIS A 890 -11.46 22.93 -7.32
C HIS A 890 -12.22 23.66 -6.22
N GLN A 891 -12.08 23.22 -4.95
CA GLN A 891 -12.73 23.87 -3.81
C GLN A 891 -12.27 25.33 -3.66
N LEU A 892 -10.96 25.61 -3.71
CA LEU A 892 -10.42 26.96 -3.66
C LEU A 892 -10.94 27.86 -4.79
N PHE A 893 -11.10 27.29 -5.98
CA PHE A 893 -11.67 28.00 -7.13
C PHE A 893 -13.15 28.30 -6.93
N SER A 894 -13.94 27.30 -6.55
CA SER A 894 -15.38 27.45 -6.29
C SER A 894 -15.64 28.49 -5.20
N ASP A 895 -14.92 28.41 -4.08
CA ASP A 895 -15.05 29.35 -2.96
C ASP A 895 -14.72 30.80 -3.39
N ALA A 896 -13.65 30.98 -4.17
CA ALA A 896 -13.29 32.30 -4.69
C ALA A 896 -14.37 32.88 -5.61
N GLN A 897 -14.94 32.04 -6.48
CA GLN A 897 -16.03 32.43 -7.38
C GLN A 897 -17.30 32.80 -6.59
N VAL A 898 -17.70 31.97 -5.63
CA VAL A 898 -18.87 32.25 -4.78
C VAL A 898 -18.69 33.58 -4.05
N MET A 899 -17.52 33.84 -3.48
CA MET A 899 -17.27 35.08 -2.75
C MET A 899 -17.20 36.31 -3.64
N ALA A 900 -16.57 36.23 -4.82
CA ALA A 900 -16.59 37.31 -5.80
C ALA A 900 -18.03 37.63 -6.26
N GLY A 901 -18.83 36.58 -6.49
CA GLY A 901 -20.25 36.70 -6.84
C GLY A 901 -21.09 37.33 -5.72
N LEU A 902 -20.86 36.96 -4.46
CA LEU A 902 -21.53 37.58 -3.32
C LEU A 902 -21.22 39.09 -3.23
N GLY A 903 -19.95 39.47 -3.42
CA GLY A 903 -19.57 40.89 -3.46
C GLY A 903 -20.22 41.66 -4.61
N ALA A 904 -20.37 41.03 -5.79
CA ALA A 904 -21.10 41.63 -6.92
C ALA A 904 -22.60 41.77 -6.61
N LEU A 905 -23.19 40.76 -5.97
CA LEU A 905 -24.58 40.75 -5.55
C LEU A 905 -24.88 41.88 -4.56
N GLU A 906 -24.01 42.10 -3.57
CA GLU A 906 -24.10 43.23 -2.62
C GLU A 906 -24.06 44.60 -3.29
N ARG A 907 -23.35 44.72 -4.43
CA ARG A 907 -23.29 45.94 -5.25
C ARG A 907 -24.49 46.08 -6.20
N GLY A 908 -25.37 45.09 -6.29
CA GLY A 908 -26.49 45.05 -7.23
C GLY A 908 -26.08 44.70 -8.67
N GLU A 909 -24.90 44.12 -8.87
CA GLU A 909 -24.38 43.69 -10.16
C GLU A 909 -24.84 42.25 -10.48
N PHE A 910 -26.15 42.05 -10.64
CA PHE A 910 -26.77 40.70 -10.70
C PHE A 910 -26.24 39.80 -11.81
N GLU A 911 -26.01 40.34 -13.02
CA GLU A 911 -25.45 39.56 -14.13
C GLU A 911 -24.03 39.07 -13.82
N VAL A 912 -23.20 39.91 -13.21
CA VAL A 912 -21.83 39.58 -12.81
C VAL A 912 -21.84 38.56 -11.67
N ALA A 913 -22.74 38.71 -10.70
CA ALA A 913 -22.91 37.75 -9.61
C ALA A 913 -23.26 36.36 -10.14
N ASP A 914 -24.20 36.28 -11.07
CA ASP A 914 -24.62 35.02 -11.68
C ASP A 914 -23.50 34.37 -12.49
N ASP A 915 -22.72 35.13 -13.26
CA ASP A 915 -21.57 34.61 -14.00
C ASP A 915 -20.56 33.92 -13.05
N HIS A 916 -20.28 34.54 -11.90
CA HIS A 916 -19.44 33.95 -10.86
C HIS A 916 -20.05 32.67 -10.26
N PHE A 917 -21.33 32.69 -9.88
CA PHE A 917 -21.98 31.50 -9.32
C PHE A 917 -22.08 30.34 -10.32
N PHE A 918 -22.30 30.62 -11.61
CA PHE A 918 -22.20 29.61 -12.67
C PHE A 918 -20.80 29.05 -12.79
N MET A 919 -19.79 29.92 -12.72
CA MET A 919 -18.39 29.49 -12.78
C MET A 919 -18.00 28.59 -11.59
N ALA A 920 -18.50 28.87 -10.39
CA ALA A 920 -18.29 28.03 -9.20
C ALA A 920 -18.78 26.58 -9.38
N MET A 921 -19.78 26.36 -10.24
CA MET A 921 -20.32 25.03 -10.55
C MET A 921 -19.63 24.35 -11.75
N THR A 922 -18.64 25.00 -12.36
CA THR A 922 -17.82 24.37 -13.41
C THR A 922 -16.73 23.50 -12.79
N TRP A 923 -16.23 22.54 -13.57
CA TRP A 923 -15.15 21.63 -13.15
C TRP A 923 -14.01 21.72 -14.18
N PRO A 924 -13.18 22.78 -14.14
CA PRO A 924 -12.09 22.92 -15.09
C PRO A 924 -11.03 21.84 -14.82
N GLU A 925 -10.89 20.86 -15.73
CA GLU A 925 -9.97 19.72 -15.55
C GLU A 925 -8.51 20.12 -15.37
N ARG A 926 -8.10 21.32 -15.81
CA ARG A 926 -6.78 21.90 -15.51
C ARG A 926 -6.50 22.02 -14.00
N LEU A 927 -7.54 22.02 -13.16
CA LEU A 927 -7.42 22.01 -11.70
C LEU A 927 -7.26 20.59 -11.13
N GLY A 928 -7.03 19.59 -11.99
CA GLY A 928 -6.76 18.22 -11.58
C GLY A 928 -8.00 17.45 -11.14
N GLN A 929 -9.21 17.92 -11.46
CA GLN A 929 -10.45 17.26 -11.06
C GLN A 929 -11.48 17.31 -12.19
N GLY A 930 -12.14 16.17 -12.41
CA GLY A 930 -13.30 16.07 -13.29
C GLY A 930 -14.62 16.08 -12.51
N ARG A 931 -15.71 16.36 -13.21
CA ARG A 931 -17.06 16.46 -12.61
C ARG A 931 -17.59 15.10 -12.14
N PRO A 932 -18.05 14.96 -10.88
CA PRO A 932 -18.72 13.75 -10.39
C PRO A 932 -20.19 13.67 -10.89
N TYR A 933 -20.85 12.51 -10.74
CA TYR A 933 -22.27 12.36 -11.08
C TYR A 933 -23.19 13.29 -10.27
N SER A 934 -22.90 13.44 -8.98
CA SER A 934 -23.71 14.23 -8.04
C SER A 934 -22.83 15.26 -7.32
N PRO A 935 -22.46 16.38 -7.98
CA PRO A 935 -21.64 17.42 -7.36
C PRO A 935 -22.43 18.23 -6.31
N GLU A 936 -21.77 18.65 -5.24
CA GLU A 936 -22.35 19.56 -4.26
C GLU A 936 -22.36 21.01 -4.80
N GLU A 937 -23.53 21.46 -5.24
CA GLU A 937 -23.73 22.76 -5.90
C GLU A 937 -24.82 23.59 -5.22
N ARG A 938 -25.32 23.18 -4.04
CA ARG A 938 -26.49 23.82 -3.42
C ARG A 938 -26.23 25.27 -3.04
N LEU A 939 -25.02 25.58 -2.57
CA LEU A 939 -24.63 26.94 -2.19
C LEU A 939 -24.65 27.94 -3.37
N PRO A 940 -23.91 27.72 -4.48
CA PRO A 940 -24.00 28.63 -5.63
C PRO A 940 -25.41 28.68 -6.24
N ARG A 941 -26.16 27.56 -6.24
CA ARG A 941 -27.56 27.54 -6.72
C ARG A 941 -28.49 28.39 -5.86
N PHE A 942 -28.33 28.35 -4.55
CA PHE A 942 -29.07 29.19 -3.62
C PHE A 942 -28.81 30.68 -3.88
N LEU A 943 -27.56 31.04 -4.14
CA LEU A 943 -27.16 32.42 -4.43
C LEU A 943 -27.66 32.91 -5.80
N ILE A 944 -27.68 32.05 -6.82
CA ILE A 944 -28.36 32.35 -8.09
C ILE A 944 -29.84 32.64 -7.84
N ALA A 945 -30.51 31.83 -7.00
CA ALA A 945 -31.92 32.05 -6.69
C ALA A 945 -32.16 33.43 -6.07
N LEU A 946 -31.30 33.83 -5.13
CA LEU A 946 -31.34 35.15 -4.50
C LEU A 946 -31.06 36.29 -5.49
N SER A 947 -30.04 36.15 -6.34
CA SER A 947 -29.71 37.13 -7.40
C SER A 947 -30.87 37.32 -8.39
N ARG A 948 -31.50 36.23 -8.83
CA ARG A 948 -32.67 36.25 -9.72
C ARG A 948 -33.88 36.88 -9.04
N TRP A 949 -34.11 36.58 -7.77
CA TRP A 949 -35.20 37.19 -7.02
C TRP A 949 -35.02 38.70 -6.87
N LEU A 950 -33.82 39.15 -6.50
CA LEU A 950 -33.49 40.57 -6.33
C LEU A 950 -33.52 41.37 -7.65
N SER A 951 -33.18 40.74 -8.77
CA SER A 951 -33.29 41.35 -10.10
C SER A 951 -34.71 41.34 -10.69
N GLY A 952 -35.66 40.70 -10.01
CA GLY A 952 -37.08 40.63 -10.41
C GLY A 952 -37.45 39.42 -11.28
N ASP A 953 -36.54 38.48 -11.52
CA ASP A 953 -36.80 37.20 -12.21
C ASP A 953 -37.31 36.15 -11.21
N SER A 954 -38.59 36.26 -10.85
CA SER A 954 -39.23 35.34 -9.89
C SER A 954 -39.30 33.90 -10.40
N GLU A 955 -39.38 33.68 -11.72
CA GLU A 955 -39.43 32.34 -12.31
C GLU A 955 -38.06 31.66 -12.23
N GLY A 956 -36.98 32.40 -12.57
CA GLY A 956 -35.61 31.95 -12.40
C GLY A 956 -35.26 31.64 -10.95
N ALA A 957 -35.68 32.50 -10.02
CA ALA A 957 -35.48 32.28 -8.59
C ALA A 957 -36.17 30.99 -8.11
N SER A 958 -37.44 30.79 -8.47
CA SER A 958 -38.20 29.58 -8.11
C SER A 958 -37.55 28.31 -8.65
N ARG A 959 -37.06 28.32 -9.90
CA ARG A 959 -36.34 27.17 -10.48
C ARG A 959 -35.06 26.85 -9.71
N ALA A 960 -34.27 27.87 -9.37
CA ALA A 960 -33.01 27.68 -8.66
C ALA A 960 -33.21 27.19 -7.22
N TRP A 961 -34.16 27.74 -6.46
CA TRP A 961 -34.51 27.21 -5.13
C TRP A 961 -35.03 25.77 -5.20
N THR A 962 -35.83 25.44 -6.21
CA THR A 962 -36.30 24.05 -6.39
C THR A 962 -35.13 23.10 -6.59
N ALA A 963 -34.13 23.47 -7.40
CA ALA A 963 -32.94 22.64 -7.58
C ALA A 963 -32.12 22.45 -6.28
N VAL A 964 -32.11 23.43 -5.36
CA VAL A 964 -31.47 23.27 -4.04
C VAL A 964 -32.25 22.29 -3.17
N VAL A 965 -33.58 22.33 -3.21
CA VAL A 965 -34.45 21.38 -2.51
C VAL A 965 -34.25 19.98 -3.06
N ASP A 966 -34.30 19.81 -4.38
CA ASP A 966 -34.13 18.50 -5.05
C ASP A 966 -32.76 17.86 -4.78
N ALA A 967 -31.73 18.69 -4.57
CA ALA A 967 -30.38 18.25 -4.21
C ALA A 967 -30.18 18.00 -2.70
N THR A 968 -31.16 18.35 -1.85
CA THR A 968 -31.10 18.10 -0.41
C THR A 968 -31.72 16.73 -0.11
N PRO A 969 -31.05 15.84 0.65
CA PRO A 969 -31.56 14.48 0.88
C PRO A 969 -32.96 14.47 1.52
N ASP A 970 -33.85 13.64 0.98
CA ASP A 970 -35.23 13.48 1.50
C ASP A 970 -35.24 13.11 2.98
N SER A 971 -34.27 12.30 3.43
CA SER A 971 -34.09 11.91 4.83
C SER A 971 -34.01 13.10 5.79
N VAL A 972 -33.40 14.21 5.36
CA VAL A 972 -33.32 15.44 6.16
C VAL A 972 -34.71 16.03 6.38
N PHE A 973 -35.58 16.00 5.37
CA PHE A 973 -36.96 16.45 5.47
C PHE A 973 -37.90 15.42 6.11
N LEU A 974 -37.43 14.19 6.31
CA LEU A 974 -38.14 13.13 7.03
C LEU A 974 -37.74 13.03 8.51
N GLY A 975 -36.82 13.88 8.98
CA GLY A 975 -36.43 13.94 10.37
C GLY A 975 -35.15 13.18 10.71
N GLU A 976 -34.24 12.93 9.77
CA GLU A 976 -32.92 12.35 10.08
C GLU A 976 -31.87 13.45 10.38
N SER A 977 -30.59 13.08 10.46
CA SER A 977 -29.50 14.03 10.78
C SER A 977 -29.23 14.98 9.60
N ALA A 978 -28.94 16.24 9.92
CA ALA A 978 -28.69 17.30 8.95
C ALA A 978 -27.27 17.87 9.09
N THR A 979 -26.68 18.22 7.96
CA THR A 979 -25.40 18.92 7.77
C THR A 979 -25.61 20.43 7.58
N ARG A 980 -24.52 21.21 7.55
CA ARG A 980 -24.59 22.68 7.46
C ARG A 980 -25.25 23.16 6.16
N LEU A 981 -25.01 22.46 5.05
CA LEU A 981 -25.55 22.82 3.74
C LEU A 981 -27.05 22.49 3.60
N ASP A 982 -27.57 21.56 4.39
CA ASP A 982 -28.99 21.22 4.37
C ASP A 982 -29.89 22.39 4.84
N LEU A 983 -29.33 23.34 5.60
CA LEU A 983 -29.99 24.60 5.94
C LEU A 983 -30.43 25.39 4.69
N LEU A 984 -29.68 25.30 3.59
CA LEU A 984 -30.03 25.95 2.32
C LEU A 984 -31.30 25.34 1.71
N GLY A 985 -31.52 24.04 1.90
CA GLY A 985 -32.75 23.36 1.52
C GLY A 985 -33.96 23.90 2.28
N ALA A 986 -33.83 24.08 3.60
CA ALA A 986 -34.88 24.68 4.41
C ALA A 986 -35.20 26.12 3.99
N LEU A 987 -34.18 26.96 3.77
CA LEU A 987 -34.39 28.33 3.32
C LEU A 987 -35.00 28.40 1.92
N SER A 988 -34.66 27.46 1.05
CA SER A 988 -35.25 27.35 -0.28
C SER A 988 -36.74 26.97 -0.21
N LEU A 989 -37.14 26.06 0.69
CA LEU A 989 -38.55 25.75 0.94
C LEU A 989 -39.31 26.96 1.51
N GLU A 990 -38.68 27.74 2.40
CA GLU A 990 -39.25 28.99 2.93
C GLU A 990 -39.55 29.98 1.80
N ALA A 991 -38.56 30.21 0.94
CA ALA A 991 -38.65 31.11 -0.21
C ALA A 991 -39.71 30.67 -1.23
N LEU A 992 -39.91 29.36 -1.40
CA LEU A 992 -40.95 28.78 -2.26
C LEU A 992 -42.34 28.74 -1.61
N GLY A 993 -42.48 29.11 -0.32
CA GLY A 993 -43.74 29.06 0.42
C GLY A 993 -44.22 27.64 0.77
N LYS A 994 -43.32 26.65 0.74
CA LYS A 994 -43.61 25.22 0.99
C LYS A 994 -43.56 24.86 2.49
N GLN A 995 -44.36 25.55 3.29
CA GLN A 995 -44.33 25.47 4.76
C GLN A 995 -44.68 24.08 5.33
N GLU A 996 -45.47 23.25 4.62
CA GLU A 996 -45.78 21.89 5.08
C GLU A 996 -44.57 20.95 5.00
N GLU A 997 -43.74 21.09 3.96
CA GLU A 997 -42.51 20.30 3.79
C GLU A 997 -41.48 20.64 4.89
N LEU A 998 -41.50 21.89 5.38
CA LEU A 998 -40.61 22.38 6.45
C LEU A 998 -40.94 21.90 7.86
N LYS A 999 -42.14 21.38 8.13
CA LYS A 999 -42.55 20.98 9.50
C LYS A 999 -41.76 19.80 10.05
N ASN A 1000 -41.15 19.03 9.14
CA ASN A 1000 -40.45 17.78 9.40
C ASN A 1000 -38.93 17.89 9.18
N PHE A 1001 -38.38 19.10 9.04
CA PHE A 1001 -36.93 19.32 8.92
C PHE A 1001 -36.18 18.80 10.17
N GLY A 1002 -35.45 17.68 10.01
CA GLY A 1002 -34.48 17.02 10.91
C GLY A 1002 -34.90 16.74 12.37
N ASP A 1003 -34.88 15.49 12.83
CA ASP A 1003 -35.00 15.09 14.25
C ASP A 1003 -33.60 14.91 14.81
N VAL A 1004 -33.04 16.00 15.32
CA VAL A 1004 -31.66 16.03 15.83
C VAL A 1004 -31.60 15.47 17.24
N GLY A 1005 -31.54 14.15 17.34
CA GLY A 1005 -31.01 13.46 18.50
C GLY A 1005 -29.48 13.48 18.47
N VAL A 1006 -28.88 14.52 19.06
CA VAL A 1006 -27.42 14.69 19.30
C VAL A 1006 -26.61 15.19 18.09
N GLY A 1007 -25.69 16.14 18.33
CA GLY A 1007 -24.75 16.69 17.33
C GLY A 1007 -24.58 18.22 17.42
N ALA A 1008 -23.49 18.76 16.89
CA ALA A 1008 -23.17 20.19 16.99
C ALA A 1008 -24.22 21.09 16.30
N LEU A 1009 -24.81 20.65 15.19
CA LEU A 1009 -25.89 21.37 14.47
C LEU A 1009 -27.28 21.26 15.10
N ALA A 1010 -27.46 20.40 16.10
CA ALA A 1010 -28.76 20.15 16.73
C ALA A 1010 -29.47 21.41 17.25
N PRO A 1011 -28.78 22.36 17.90
CA PRO A 1011 -29.42 23.60 18.36
C PRO A 1011 -29.96 24.45 17.21
N VAL A 1012 -29.21 24.55 16.09
CA VAL A 1012 -29.59 25.34 14.91
C VAL A 1012 -30.78 24.72 14.20
N ALA A 1013 -30.76 23.42 13.95
CA ALA A 1013 -31.89 22.72 13.31
C ALA A 1013 -33.16 22.75 14.19
N ASN A 1014 -33.03 22.69 15.52
CA ASN A 1014 -34.18 22.88 16.41
C ASN A 1014 -34.79 24.29 16.31
N LEU A 1015 -33.97 25.34 16.15
CA LEU A 1015 -34.45 26.71 15.96
C LEU A 1015 -35.18 26.87 14.62
N VAL A 1016 -34.62 26.32 13.52
CA VAL A 1016 -35.28 26.26 12.21
C VAL A 1016 -36.68 25.65 12.35
N ARG A 1017 -36.79 24.53 13.06
CA ARG A 1017 -38.06 23.82 13.28
C ARG A 1017 -39.05 24.64 14.11
N VAL A 1018 -38.60 25.28 15.19
CA VAL A 1018 -39.46 26.13 16.03
C VAL A 1018 -40.00 27.28 15.21
N ALA A 1019 -39.15 27.98 14.45
CA ALA A 1019 -39.55 29.09 13.60
C ALA A 1019 -40.54 28.63 12.52
N SER A 1020 -40.22 27.56 11.79
CA SER A 1020 -41.09 26.93 10.79
C SER A 1020 -42.49 26.62 11.35
N ARG A 1021 -42.58 25.94 12.51
CA ARG A 1021 -43.86 25.59 13.14
C ARG A 1021 -44.64 26.81 13.64
N ALA A 1022 -43.95 27.88 14.00
CA ALA A 1022 -44.56 29.14 14.40
C ALA A 1022 -44.96 30.03 13.20
N GLY A 1023 -44.59 29.65 11.97
CA GLY A 1023 -44.73 30.50 10.78
C GLY A 1023 -43.82 31.74 10.82
N GLU A 1024 -42.76 31.69 11.63
CA GLU A 1024 -41.73 32.72 11.73
C GLU A 1024 -40.65 32.49 10.66
N SER A 1025 -39.91 33.55 10.32
CA SER A 1025 -38.89 33.43 9.30
C SER A 1025 -37.71 32.58 9.76
N ILE A 1026 -37.38 31.53 8.99
CA ILE A 1026 -36.25 30.64 9.24
C ILE A 1026 -34.95 31.41 9.09
N ALA A 1027 -34.86 32.28 8.09
CA ALA A 1027 -33.75 33.22 7.90
C ALA A 1027 -33.36 33.95 9.19
N HIS A 1028 -34.36 34.47 9.92
CA HIS A 1028 -34.14 35.18 11.17
C HIS A 1028 -33.73 34.26 12.31
N ALA A 1029 -34.33 33.07 12.39
CA ALA A 1029 -34.00 32.09 13.42
C ALA A 1029 -32.55 31.61 13.30
N VAL A 1030 -32.11 31.35 12.06
CA VAL A 1030 -30.73 30.93 11.76
C VAL A 1030 -29.75 32.09 11.95
N ALA A 1031 -30.07 33.32 11.53
CA ALA A 1031 -29.19 34.46 11.73
C ALA A 1031 -29.06 34.91 13.21
N ALA A 1032 -30.00 34.52 14.07
CA ALA A 1032 -30.03 34.89 15.48
C ALA A 1032 -29.14 34.01 16.39
N THR A 1033 -28.50 32.97 15.88
CA THR A 1033 -27.77 31.96 16.68
C THR A 1033 -26.42 32.40 17.27
N ASN A 1034 -26.05 33.69 17.26
CA ASN A 1034 -24.66 34.06 17.57
C ASN A 1034 -24.28 34.12 19.07
N SER A 1035 -23.00 33.78 19.28
CA SER A 1035 -22.17 33.51 20.48
C SER A 1035 -22.08 32.06 20.99
N GLU A 1036 -23.04 31.19 20.71
CA GLU A 1036 -23.00 29.78 21.15
C GLU A 1036 -22.73 28.77 20.01
N THR A 1037 -22.68 29.22 18.75
CA THR A 1037 -22.51 28.36 17.55
C THR A 1037 -21.31 28.71 16.66
N ASP A 1038 -20.40 29.58 17.10
CA ASP A 1038 -19.25 30.02 16.29
C ASP A 1038 -18.35 28.84 15.90
N GLU A 1039 -18.10 27.89 16.81
CA GLU A 1039 -17.32 26.66 16.53
C GLU A 1039 -17.90 25.82 15.38
N ILE A 1040 -19.20 25.96 15.07
CA ILE A 1040 -19.87 25.27 13.95
C ILE A 1040 -19.57 25.95 12.62
N PHE A 1041 -19.20 27.22 12.56
CA PHE A 1041 -19.02 27.95 11.30
C PHE A 1041 -17.63 28.60 11.19
N ASP A 1042 -16.67 28.12 11.99
CA ASP A 1042 -15.33 28.70 12.08
C ASP A 1042 -14.38 28.31 10.94
N ASP A 1043 -14.75 27.36 10.07
CA ASP A 1043 -14.01 27.05 8.84
C ASP A 1043 -14.46 27.92 7.65
N VAL A 1044 -13.72 27.89 6.54
CA VAL A 1044 -13.99 28.73 5.35
C VAL A 1044 -15.41 28.54 4.83
N GLN A 1045 -15.85 27.29 4.67
CA GLN A 1045 -17.19 26.96 4.19
C GLN A 1045 -18.27 27.42 5.19
N GLY A 1046 -18.00 27.31 6.49
CA GLY A 1046 -18.88 27.78 7.54
C GLY A 1046 -19.03 29.29 7.55
N ARG A 1047 -17.91 30.04 7.44
CA ARG A 1047 -17.91 31.50 7.33
C ARG A 1047 -18.66 31.96 6.09
N LEU A 1048 -18.42 31.28 4.96
CA LEU A 1048 -19.13 31.49 3.71
C LEU A 1048 -20.65 31.33 3.88
N ILE A 1049 -21.10 30.22 4.49
CA ILE A 1049 -22.52 29.99 4.80
C ILE A 1049 -23.05 31.10 5.72
N LYS A 1050 -22.31 31.50 6.75
CA LYS A 1050 -22.71 32.56 7.70
C LYS A 1050 -22.90 33.91 7.00
N GLU A 1051 -22.03 34.26 6.06
CA GLU A 1051 -22.17 35.48 5.26
C GLU A 1051 -23.40 35.42 4.35
N VAL A 1052 -23.63 34.30 3.67
CA VAL A 1052 -24.83 34.08 2.85
C VAL A 1052 -26.11 34.17 3.68
N LEU A 1053 -26.14 33.55 4.86
CA LEU A 1053 -27.26 33.61 5.80
C LEU A 1053 -27.49 35.02 6.33
N GLY A 1054 -26.41 35.75 6.65
CA GLY A 1054 -26.45 37.14 7.08
C GLY A 1054 -27.03 38.05 6.00
N PHE A 1055 -26.59 37.88 4.75
CA PHE A 1055 -27.10 38.64 3.60
C PHE A 1055 -28.56 38.32 3.33
N TRP A 1056 -28.96 37.04 3.29
CA TRP A 1056 -30.36 36.62 3.13
C TRP A 1056 -31.27 37.25 4.19
N SER A 1057 -30.85 37.21 5.46
CA SER A 1057 -31.57 37.83 6.58
C SER A 1057 -31.71 39.35 6.43
N GLN A 1058 -30.73 40.03 5.85
CA GLN A 1058 -30.84 41.47 5.56
C GLN A 1058 -31.82 41.76 4.43
N VAL A 1059 -31.86 40.93 3.39
CA VAL A 1059 -32.75 41.12 2.24
C VAL A 1059 -34.21 40.83 2.58
N VAL A 1060 -34.48 39.85 3.45
CA VAL A 1060 -35.84 39.50 3.90
C VAL A 1060 -36.44 40.54 4.86
N ARG A 1061 -35.62 41.38 5.49
CA ARG A 1061 -36.06 42.51 6.34
C ARG A 1061 -36.46 43.73 5.54
#